data_AF-A0A8T6ZZV6-F1
#
_entry.id   AF-A0A8T6ZZV6-F1
#
_cell.length_a   1.000
_cell.length_b   1.000
_cell.length_c   1.000
_cell.angle_alpha   90.00
_cell.angle_beta   90.00
_cell.angle_gamma   90.00
#
_symmetry.space_group_name_H-M   'P 1'
#
loop_
_entity.id
_entity.type
_entity.pdbx_description
1 polymer ?
#
loop_
_entity_poly.entity_id
_entity_poly.type
_entity_poly.pdbx_seq_one_letter_code
_entity_poly.pdbx_strand_id
1 'polypeptide(L)'
;MRKLFLPPSTRSVIKKRMASIAIFVMLGALLIYEEPTIEIAWVTAILLLTIYLFAFEVVDVDIAAITIMVVLGLTSLFAPIMGLEQGLVDTAHLFDGFSSNAVVSIIAVMIIGAGLDKTGIMSKVANFILNVGGTSEKRIIPIISGTVAFISSFMQNVGAAALFLPVVSRISSRAKLPMSRLLMPMGFCAILGGTVTMIGSSPLILLNDLILTSNSALDADQQMQTWSLFSVTPVGISLVITGILYFVIFGRFVLPVTKIESSTSSGDTMSYFHDVYGVDYDLYEVVVPDGSDIIGKRLDDFEDKYQLRVIATKLSGHSTRIGPGALDRDTGLSAGMVLGITAEPEYLDHFIQKYNLKKRSQLRTFAEDLATNKAGIAEIVIPPSSKLIGKSARDVWMRKTYGISMITMHRDGHTMREVEDIRNIPFHSGDTLVVHTTWEALMRLEKDSNFVVITSEYPHEELRPNKVLWAGIFFAIALSLVLFTDIRLSIALLTGAIGMVLSGVLRIDEAYDAVSWKTVFLLASLIPLGMAVEQTGTAKWIAEQTLLVVGDMPIWVVQAAMAVLATFFTLVMSNVGATVLLVPLAVNIAIGVGANPALFALTVAIATSNSFLIPTHQVNALIMGPGGYRVPDFMRAGGIMTVLFLIVSVSVLNLLY
;
A
#
# COMPACT_ATOMS: atom_id res chain seq x y z
N MET A 1 9.88 -16.54 14.52
CA MET A 1 10.52 -16.29 15.83
C MET A 1 11.31 -14.97 15.78
N ARG A 2 10.86 -13.90 16.48
CA ARG A 2 11.53 -12.59 16.53
C ARG A 2 12.95 -12.73 17.09
N LYS A 3 13.99 -12.68 16.24
CA LYS A 3 15.34 -12.39 16.73
C LYS A 3 15.33 -10.98 17.29
N LEU A 4 15.44 -10.92 18.62
CA LEU A 4 15.63 -9.73 19.43
C LEU A 4 16.71 -8.83 18.81
N PHE A 5 16.28 -7.79 18.10
CA PHE A 5 16.88 -6.49 18.36
C PHE A 5 16.53 -6.19 19.81
N LEU A 6 17.52 -6.23 20.69
CA LEU A 6 17.37 -5.65 22.02
C LEU A 6 16.75 -4.25 21.81
N PRO A 7 15.56 -3.96 22.37
CA PRO A 7 15.03 -2.62 22.29
C PRO A 7 16.09 -1.69 22.85
N PRO A 8 16.35 -0.51 22.25
CA PRO A 8 17.17 0.50 22.90
C PRO A 8 16.63 0.61 24.33
N SER A 9 17.52 0.49 25.33
CA SER A 9 17.11 0.42 26.74
C SER A 9 15.96 1.38 26.98
N THR A 10 14.88 0.96 27.63
CA THR A 10 13.67 1.79 27.80
C THR A 10 14.02 3.20 28.29
N ARG A 11 15.09 3.32 29.09
CA ARG A 11 15.74 4.56 29.49
C ARG A 11 16.27 5.46 28.35
N SER A 12 16.88 4.91 27.30
CA SER A 12 17.34 5.66 26.12
C SER A 12 16.18 6.30 25.35
N VAL A 13 15.09 5.54 25.12
CA VAL A 13 13.91 6.07 24.43
C VAL A 13 13.21 7.12 25.28
N ILE A 14 13.07 6.86 26.59
CA ILE A 14 12.51 7.82 27.55
C ILE A 14 13.37 9.08 27.63
N LYS A 15 14.71 8.97 27.70
CA LYS A 15 15.61 10.13 27.72
C LYS A 15 15.51 10.97 26.46
N LYS A 16 15.44 10.34 25.28
CA LYS A 16 15.27 11.05 24.01
C LYS A 16 13.92 11.78 23.96
N ARG A 17 12.83 11.12 24.39
CA ARG A 17 11.49 11.73 24.50
C ARG A 17 11.45 12.89 25.51
N MET A 18 12.09 12.73 26.67
CA MET A 18 12.19 13.81 27.67
C MET A 18 13.00 15.00 27.16
N ALA A 19 14.08 14.76 26.42
CA ALA A 19 14.87 15.82 25.81
C ALA A 19 14.09 16.56 24.71
N SER A 20 13.33 15.85 23.87
CA SER A 20 12.48 16.49 22.85
C SER A 20 11.33 17.29 23.48
N ILE A 21 10.71 16.78 24.56
CA ILE A 21 9.70 17.54 25.32
C ILE A 21 10.31 18.83 25.85
N ALA A 22 11.49 18.76 26.48
CA ALA A 22 12.16 19.94 27.02
C ALA A 22 12.46 20.98 25.92
N ILE A 23 12.91 20.54 24.74
CA ILE A 23 13.16 21.44 23.60
C ILE A 23 11.85 22.08 23.13
N PHE A 24 10.78 21.30 22.91
CA PHE A 24 9.49 21.84 22.46
C PHE A 24 8.84 22.77 23.48
N VAL A 25 8.96 22.45 24.77
CA VAL A 25 8.49 23.32 25.86
C VAL A 25 9.31 24.61 25.93
N MET A 26 10.63 24.54 25.74
CA MET A 26 11.49 25.72 25.71
C MET A 26 11.21 26.59 24.48
N LEU A 27 11.02 25.99 23.31
CA LEU A 27 10.63 26.67 22.07
C LEU A 27 9.25 27.30 22.20
N GLY A 28 8.30 26.58 22.79
CA GLY A 28 6.96 27.11 23.09
C GLY A 28 7.02 28.26 24.09
N ALA A 29 7.80 28.17 25.15
CA ALA A 29 7.96 29.25 26.12
C ALA A 29 8.62 30.49 25.51
N LEU A 30 9.58 30.32 24.59
CA LEU A 30 10.20 31.41 23.84
C LEU A 30 9.21 32.08 22.88
N LEU A 31 8.43 31.28 22.13
CA LEU A 31 7.43 31.82 21.21
C LEU A 31 6.32 32.54 21.97
N ILE A 32 5.77 31.93 23.02
CA ILE A 32 4.70 32.49 23.88
C ILE A 32 5.11 33.84 24.50
N TYR A 33 6.40 34.05 24.77
CA TYR A 33 6.88 35.31 25.34
C TYR A 33 6.83 36.48 24.34
N GLU A 34 6.85 36.21 23.04
CA GLU A 34 6.76 37.22 21.98
C GLU A 34 5.36 37.37 21.37
N GLU A 35 4.36 36.65 21.92
CA GLU A 35 3.00 36.64 21.37
C GLU A 35 2.22 37.93 21.68
N PRO A 36 1.39 38.42 20.73
CA PRO A 36 0.61 39.64 20.93
C PRO A 36 -0.61 39.44 21.83
N THR A 37 -1.22 38.24 21.83
CA THR A 37 -2.44 37.94 22.58
C THR A 37 -2.44 36.53 23.18
N ILE A 38 -3.32 36.31 24.17
CA ILE A 38 -3.42 35.04 24.88
C ILE A 38 -4.03 33.93 24.01
N GLU A 39 -4.92 34.29 23.08
CA GLU A 39 -5.47 33.39 22.07
C GLU A 39 -4.36 32.81 21.20
N ILE A 40 -3.48 33.68 20.69
CA ILE A 40 -2.37 33.28 19.83
C ILE A 40 -1.41 32.38 20.61
N ALA A 41 -1.09 32.72 21.86
CA ALA A 41 -0.25 31.86 22.70
C ALA A 41 -0.81 30.43 22.88
N TRP A 42 -2.11 30.28 23.12
CA TRP A 42 -2.74 28.97 23.24
C TRP A 42 -2.79 28.21 21.91
N VAL A 43 -3.10 28.88 20.81
CA VAL A 43 -3.08 28.25 19.48
C VAL A 43 -1.67 27.84 19.08
N THR A 44 -0.66 28.67 19.29
CA THR A 44 0.76 28.34 19.09
C THR A 44 1.16 27.13 19.93
N ALA A 45 0.73 27.06 21.20
CA ALA A 45 0.98 25.90 22.05
C ALA A 45 0.33 24.61 21.51
N ILE A 46 -0.92 24.68 21.02
CA ILE A 46 -1.61 23.55 20.41
C ILE A 46 -0.97 23.14 19.08
N LEU A 47 -0.51 24.10 18.27
CA LEU A 47 0.25 23.84 17.05
C LEU A 47 1.56 23.13 17.34
N LEU A 48 2.34 23.60 18.32
CA LEU A 48 3.57 22.96 18.74
C LEU A 48 3.32 21.55 19.30
N LEU A 49 2.24 21.37 20.07
CA LEU A 49 1.80 20.05 20.51
C LEU A 49 1.47 19.14 19.33
N THR A 50 0.75 19.65 18.33
CA THR A 50 0.40 18.91 17.11
C THR A 50 1.65 18.47 16.34
N ILE A 51 2.58 19.41 16.11
CA ILE A 51 3.87 19.13 15.48
C ILE A 51 4.63 18.09 16.29
N TYR A 52 4.69 18.22 17.62
CA TYR A 52 5.36 17.27 18.50
C TYR A 52 4.76 15.87 18.42
N LEU A 53 3.44 15.75 18.50
CA LEU A 53 2.74 14.46 18.46
C LEU A 53 2.98 13.74 17.12
N PHE A 54 2.94 14.47 16.01
CA PHE A 54 3.18 13.93 14.69
C PHE A 54 4.66 13.61 14.43
N ALA A 55 5.57 14.54 14.77
CA ALA A 55 6.99 14.41 14.47
C ALA A 55 7.68 13.28 15.23
N PHE A 56 7.22 13.00 16.45
CA PHE A 56 7.77 11.95 17.29
C PHE A 56 6.94 10.67 17.32
N GLU A 57 5.85 10.61 16.52
CA GLU A 57 4.90 9.50 16.47
C GLU A 57 4.58 8.98 17.88
N VAL A 58 4.25 9.90 18.80
CA VAL A 58 4.02 9.54 20.21
C VAL A 58 2.84 8.59 20.33
N VAL A 59 1.83 8.82 19.50
CA VAL A 59 0.63 8.04 19.25
C VAL A 59 0.39 7.98 17.74
N ASP A 60 -0.50 7.09 17.29
CA ASP A 60 -0.91 7.06 15.88
C ASP A 60 -1.46 8.43 15.45
N VAL A 61 -1.21 8.79 14.19
CA VAL A 61 -1.47 10.14 13.65
C VAL A 61 -2.95 10.53 13.73
N ASP A 62 -3.86 9.58 13.55
CA ASP A 62 -5.31 9.76 13.74
C ASP A 62 -5.68 10.01 15.20
N ILE A 63 -5.08 9.28 16.15
CA ILE A 63 -5.27 9.51 17.60
C ILE A 63 -4.79 10.91 17.98
N ALA A 64 -3.62 11.33 17.48
CA ALA A 64 -3.11 12.67 17.71
C ALA A 64 -4.08 13.73 17.16
N ALA A 65 -4.57 13.59 15.93
CA ALA A 65 -5.54 14.52 15.35
C ALA A 65 -6.85 14.62 16.14
N ILE A 66 -7.42 13.47 16.55
CA ILE A 66 -8.63 13.44 17.39
C ILE A 66 -8.35 14.11 18.74
N THR A 67 -7.17 13.88 19.32
CA THR A 67 -6.75 14.53 20.57
C THR A 67 -6.74 16.05 20.42
N ILE A 68 -6.17 16.57 19.33
CA ILE A 68 -6.15 18.01 19.06
C ILE A 68 -7.56 18.58 18.88
N MET A 69 -8.44 17.91 18.12
CA MET A 69 -9.84 18.31 17.98
C MET A 69 -10.57 18.35 19.34
N VAL A 70 -10.38 17.34 20.18
CA VAL A 70 -10.98 17.30 21.52
C VAL A 70 -10.42 18.43 22.41
N VAL A 71 -9.11 18.65 22.38
CA VAL A 71 -8.46 19.74 23.13
C VAL A 71 -9.01 21.10 22.68
N LEU A 72 -9.16 21.33 21.38
CA LEU A 72 -9.76 22.55 20.82
C LEU A 72 -11.20 22.72 21.32
N GLY A 73 -12.02 21.67 21.28
CA GLY A 73 -13.38 21.71 21.81
C GLY A 73 -13.44 22.02 23.30
N LEU A 74 -12.54 21.41 24.09
CA LEU A 74 -12.45 21.64 25.54
C LEU A 74 -12.00 23.06 25.90
N THR A 75 -11.37 23.81 25.00
CA THR A 75 -11.02 25.21 25.27
C THR A 75 -12.26 26.07 25.56
N SER A 76 -13.42 25.74 24.99
CA SER A 76 -14.68 26.42 25.32
C SER A 76 -15.09 26.26 26.79
N LEU A 77 -14.84 25.09 27.39
CA LEU A 77 -15.11 24.81 28.79
C LEU A 77 -14.07 25.46 29.71
N PHE A 78 -12.81 25.44 29.31
CA PHE A 78 -11.69 25.95 30.10
C PHE A 78 -11.36 27.43 29.84
N ALA A 79 -12.09 28.10 28.95
CA ALA A 79 -11.87 29.51 28.58
C ALA A 79 -11.69 30.43 29.81
N PRO A 80 -12.52 30.38 30.86
CA PRO A 80 -12.35 31.23 32.05
C PRO A 80 -11.04 30.99 32.81
N ILE A 81 -10.53 29.75 32.78
CA ILE A 81 -9.28 29.37 33.45
C ILE A 81 -8.06 29.70 32.58
N MET A 82 -8.24 29.64 31.25
CA MET A 82 -7.22 29.94 30.25
C MET A 82 -7.04 31.44 29.99
N GLY A 83 -7.92 32.29 30.54
CA GLY A 83 -7.94 33.73 30.32
C GLY A 83 -8.55 34.14 28.99
N LEU A 84 -9.36 33.27 28.37
CA LEU A 84 -10.05 33.50 27.11
C LEU A 84 -11.49 33.94 27.37
N GLU A 85 -12.03 34.86 26.57
CA GLU A 85 -13.45 35.25 26.65
C GLU A 85 -14.38 34.15 26.12
N GLN A 86 -13.91 33.39 25.14
CA GLN A 86 -14.61 32.28 24.49
C GLN A 86 -13.62 31.18 24.11
N GLY A 87 -14.12 29.99 23.76
CA GLY A 87 -13.26 28.93 23.24
C GLY A 87 -12.53 29.34 21.95
N LEU A 88 -11.41 28.68 21.65
CA LEU A 88 -10.61 28.99 20.45
C LEU A 88 -11.32 28.62 19.14
N VAL A 89 -12.34 27.74 19.22
CA VAL A 89 -13.20 27.32 18.10
C VAL A 89 -14.62 27.22 18.62
N ASP A 90 -15.59 27.62 17.80
CA ASP A 90 -17.00 27.38 18.09
C ASP A 90 -17.31 25.87 18.09
N THR A 91 -17.81 25.38 19.22
CA THR A 91 -18.21 23.98 19.40
C THR A 91 -19.27 23.51 18.41
N ALA A 92 -20.11 24.41 17.87
CA ALA A 92 -21.09 24.08 16.84
C ALA A 92 -20.43 23.65 15.53
N HIS A 93 -19.24 24.19 15.23
CA HIS A 93 -18.48 23.94 14.00
C HIS A 93 -17.32 22.95 14.20
N LEU A 94 -17.07 22.49 15.43
CA LEU A 94 -15.95 21.61 15.77
C LEU A 94 -15.92 20.31 14.95
N PHE A 95 -17.10 19.77 14.59
CA PHE A 95 -17.21 18.51 13.86
C PHE A 95 -17.50 18.68 12.37
N ASP A 96 -17.51 19.91 11.85
CA ASP A 96 -17.84 20.19 10.45
C ASP A 96 -16.90 19.49 9.47
N GLY A 97 -15.66 19.23 9.89
CA GLY A 97 -14.69 18.47 9.11
C GLY A 97 -15.17 17.07 8.71
N PHE A 98 -16.05 16.41 9.47
CA PHE A 98 -16.63 15.11 9.08
C PHE A 98 -17.62 15.22 7.91
N SER A 99 -18.21 16.40 7.71
CA SER A 99 -19.12 16.69 6.60
C SER A 99 -18.42 17.37 5.42
N SER A 100 -17.09 17.52 5.49
CA SER A 100 -16.33 18.26 4.48
C SER A 100 -16.34 17.56 3.12
N ASN A 101 -16.21 18.36 2.07
CA ASN A 101 -16.21 17.85 0.70
C ASN A 101 -15.01 16.92 0.47
N ALA A 102 -13.83 17.28 0.95
CA ALA A 102 -12.62 16.49 0.89
C ALA A 102 -12.77 15.12 1.58
N VAL A 103 -13.33 15.07 2.80
CA VAL A 103 -13.48 13.83 3.57
C VAL A 103 -14.41 12.85 2.85
N VAL A 104 -15.59 13.30 2.41
CA VAL A 104 -16.54 12.46 1.67
C VAL A 104 -15.97 12.04 0.31
N SER A 105 -15.24 12.93 -0.38
CA SER A 105 -14.56 12.61 -1.64
C SER A 105 -13.51 11.51 -1.46
N ILE A 106 -12.71 11.55 -0.40
CA ILE A 106 -11.69 10.55 -0.11
C ILE A 106 -12.33 9.18 0.15
N ILE A 107 -13.42 9.12 0.91
CA ILE A 107 -14.20 7.89 1.10
C ILE A 107 -14.64 7.33 -0.24
N ALA A 108 -15.23 8.16 -1.11
CA ALA A 108 -15.69 7.73 -2.42
C ALA A 108 -14.56 7.24 -3.35
N VAL A 109 -13.40 7.92 -3.36
CA VAL A 109 -12.22 7.49 -4.15
C VAL A 109 -11.70 6.14 -3.67
N MET A 110 -11.63 5.90 -2.35
CA MET A 110 -11.20 4.61 -1.80
C MET A 110 -12.15 3.47 -2.21
N ILE A 111 -13.47 3.71 -2.15
CA ILE A 111 -14.47 2.74 -2.59
C ILE A 111 -14.37 2.46 -4.10
N ILE A 112 -14.25 3.51 -4.92
CA ILE A 112 -14.05 3.37 -6.38
C ILE A 112 -12.78 2.57 -6.68
N GLY A 113 -11.69 2.86 -5.98
CA GLY A 113 -10.42 2.16 -6.14
C GLY A 113 -10.53 0.67 -5.82
N ALA A 114 -11.19 0.32 -4.71
CA ALA A 114 -11.45 -1.07 -4.34
C ALA A 114 -12.39 -1.77 -5.34
N GLY A 115 -13.41 -1.07 -5.84
CA GLY A 115 -14.30 -1.61 -6.87
C GLY A 115 -13.55 -1.95 -8.16
N LEU A 116 -12.68 -1.05 -8.62
CA LEU A 116 -11.83 -1.30 -9.80
C LEU A 116 -10.89 -2.49 -9.58
N ASP A 117 -10.29 -2.60 -8.40
CA ASP A 117 -9.43 -3.73 -8.03
C ASP A 117 -10.17 -5.07 -8.10
N LYS A 118 -11.34 -5.17 -7.46
CA LYS A 118 -12.15 -6.39 -7.43
C LYS A 118 -12.54 -6.89 -8.82
N THR A 119 -12.49 -6.05 -9.85
CA THR A 119 -12.74 -6.49 -11.24
C THR A 119 -11.58 -7.23 -11.90
N GLY A 120 -10.40 -7.31 -11.26
CA GLY A 120 -9.22 -7.96 -11.84
C GLY A 120 -8.64 -7.24 -13.06
N ILE A 121 -9.00 -5.97 -13.28
CA ILE A 121 -8.50 -5.13 -14.38
C ILE A 121 -6.96 -5.10 -14.41
N MET A 122 -6.33 -5.20 -13.23
CA MET A 122 -4.87 -5.20 -13.07
C MET A 122 -4.19 -6.40 -13.71
N SER A 123 -4.85 -7.56 -13.77
CA SER A 123 -4.30 -8.71 -14.51
C SER A 123 -4.28 -8.49 -16.02
N LYS A 124 -5.21 -7.69 -16.57
CA LYS A 124 -5.18 -7.30 -17.99
C LYS A 124 -4.09 -6.26 -18.25
N VAL A 125 -3.94 -5.29 -17.35
CA VAL A 125 -2.86 -4.28 -17.41
C VAL A 125 -1.49 -4.97 -17.40
N ALA A 126 -1.27 -5.95 -16.53
CA ALA A 126 -0.02 -6.73 -16.50
C ALA A 126 0.32 -7.38 -17.85
N ASN A 127 -0.67 -8.02 -18.48
CA ASN A 127 -0.48 -8.67 -19.78
C ASN A 127 -0.22 -7.64 -20.89
N PHE A 128 -0.88 -6.48 -20.86
CA PHE A 128 -0.60 -5.39 -21.79
C PHE A 128 0.85 -4.90 -21.67
N ILE A 129 1.33 -4.64 -20.45
CA ILE A 129 2.71 -4.20 -20.20
C ILE A 129 3.73 -5.22 -20.73
N LEU A 130 3.48 -6.51 -20.51
CA LEU A 130 4.36 -7.58 -21.01
C LEU A 130 4.36 -7.69 -22.54
N ASN A 131 3.19 -7.59 -23.17
CA ASN A 131 3.06 -7.70 -24.61
C ASN A 131 3.74 -6.54 -25.34
N VAL A 132 3.67 -5.33 -24.77
CA VAL A 132 4.26 -4.12 -25.37
C VAL A 132 5.73 -3.96 -24.99
N GLY A 133 6.08 -4.22 -23.72
CA GLY A 133 7.44 -4.02 -23.19
C GLY A 133 8.43 -5.13 -23.52
N GLY A 134 7.95 -6.36 -23.75
CA GLY A 134 8.80 -7.53 -24.00
C GLY A 134 9.60 -7.94 -22.77
N THR A 135 10.92 -8.08 -22.91
CA THR A 135 11.86 -8.50 -21.84
C THR A 135 12.92 -7.44 -21.50
N SER A 136 12.87 -6.27 -22.14
CA SER A 136 13.91 -5.24 -21.98
C SER A 136 13.57 -4.27 -20.86
N GLU A 137 14.47 -4.12 -19.89
CA GLU A 137 14.32 -3.18 -18.77
C GLU A 137 14.05 -1.74 -19.25
N LYS A 138 14.75 -1.29 -20.30
CA LYS A 138 14.60 0.06 -20.87
C LYS A 138 13.21 0.34 -21.42
N ARG A 139 12.46 -0.70 -21.80
CA ARG A 139 11.08 -0.57 -22.28
C ARG A 139 10.08 -0.78 -21.16
N ILE A 140 10.36 -1.73 -20.26
CA ILE A 140 9.46 -2.10 -19.17
C ILE A 140 9.34 -0.97 -18.13
N ILE A 141 10.45 -0.37 -17.71
CA ILE A 141 10.44 0.70 -16.69
C ILE A 141 9.51 1.87 -17.07
N PRO A 142 9.64 2.50 -18.25
CA PRO A 142 8.77 3.63 -18.60
C PRO A 142 7.31 3.20 -18.75
N ILE A 143 7.03 1.99 -19.24
CA ILE A 143 5.65 1.50 -19.38
C ILE A 143 5.02 1.26 -18.00
N ILE A 144 5.71 0.58 -17.09
CA ILE A 144 5.23 0.37 -15.71
C ILE A 144 4.99 1.73 -15.04
N SER A 145 6.00 2.60 -15.11
CA SER A 145 5.99 3.92 -14.45
C SER A 145 4.88 4.82 -15.00
N GLY A 146 4.67 4.85 -16.31
CA GLY A 146 3.58 5.63 -16.92
C GLY A 146 2.20 5.06 -16.60
N THR A 147 2.07 3.72 -16.62
CA THR A 147 0.77 3.09 -16.35
C THR A 147 0.35 3.26 -14.89
N VAL A 148 1.27 3.08 -13.94
CA VAL A 148 0.98 3.30 -12.52
C VAL A 148 0.73 4.78 -12.23
N ALA A 149 1.46 5.70 -12.85
CA ALA A 149 1.24 7.13 -12.69
C ALA A 149 -0.16 7.55 -13.17
N PHE A 150 -0.61 7.01 -14.31
CA PHE A 150 -1.95 7.24 -14.83
C PHE A 150 -3.05 6.66 -13.94
N ILE A 151 -2.85 5.47 -13.37
CA ILE A 151 -3.84 4.89 -12.45
C ILE A 151 -3.87 5.69 -11.15
N SER A 152 -2.70 6.05 -10.63
CA SER A 152 -2.56 6.85 -9.41
C SER A 152 -3.03 8.30 -9.57
N SER A 153 -3.26 8.79 -10.78
CA SER A 153 -3.87 10.11 -10.97
C SER A 153 -5.36 10.12 -10.68
N PHE A 154 -6.00 8.95 -10.53
CA PHE A 154 -7.43 8.85 -10.22
C PHE A 154 -7.72 7.94 -9.02
N MET A 155 -6.71 7.21 -8.55
CA MET A 155 -6.77 6.34 -7.39
C MET A 155 -5.72 6.79 -6.37
N GLN A 156 -5.99 6.56 -5.09
CA GLN A 156 -5.02 6.88 -4.05
C GLN A 156 -3.71 6.11 -4.25
N ASN A 157 -2.58 6.81 -4.08
CA ASN A 157 -1.22 6.30 -4.32
C ASN A 157 -0.97 4.87 -3.78
N VAL A 158 -1.50 4.58 -2.60
CA VAL A 158 -1.29 3.33 -1.87
C VAL A 158 -2.07 2.18 -2.50
N GLY A 159 -3.33 2.44 -2.87
CA GLY A 159 -4.13 1.51 -3.64
C GLY A 159 -3.45 1.21 -4.98
N ALA A 160 -3.06 2.22 -5.74
CA ALA A 160 -2.36 2.02 -7.01
C ALA A 160 -1.07 1.19 -6.85
N ALA A 161 -0.24 1.46 -5.85
CA ALA A 161 0.99 0.71 -5.61
C ALA A 161 0.74 -0.74 -5.18
N ALA A 162 -0.23 -0.99 -4.30
CA ALA A 162 -0.61 -2.34 -3.86
C ALA A 162 -1.08 -3.20 -5.02
N LEU A 163 -1.85 -2.61 -5.93
CA LEU A 163 -2.33 -3.24 -7.15
C LEU A 163 -1.20 -3.58 -8.12
N PHE A 164 -0.18 -2.72 -8.18
CA PHE A 164 0.97 -2.95 -9.05
C PHE A 164 1.98 -3.92 -8.47
N LEU A 165 2.04 -4.12 -7.16
CA LEU A 165 3.00 -5.04 -6.55
C LEU A 165 2.94 -6.47 -7.15
N PRO A 166 1.78 -7.15 -7.23
CA PRO A 166 1.69 -8.47 -7.86
C PRO A 166 1.92 -8.41 -9.38
N VAL A 167 1.58 -7.29 -10.04
CA VAL A 167 1.83 -7.07 -11.47
C VAL A 167 3.33 -6.99 -11.76
N VAL A 168 4.07 -6.20 -10.99
CA VAL A 168 5.52 -6.06 -11.11
C VAL A 168 6.22 -7.38 -10.77
N SER A 169 5.70 -8.15 -9.80
CA SER A 169 6.20 -9.50 -9.49
C SER A 169 6.09 -10.44 -10.69
N ARG A 170 4.91 -10.46 -11.32
CA ARG A 170 4.66 -11.25 -12.54
C ARG A 170 5.58 -10.81 -13.69
N ILE A 171 5.77 -9.51 -13.86
CA ILE A 171 6.66 -8.95 -14.89
C ILE A 171 8.12 -9.34 -14.61
N SER A 172 8.57 -9.21 -13.37
CA SER A 172 9.91 -9.59 -12.93
C SER A 172 10.20 -11.06 -13.25
N SER A 173 9.29 -11.97 -12.88
CA SER A 173 9.42 -13.41 -13.14
C SER A 173 9.44 -13.74 -14.64
N ARG A 174 8.51 -13.17 -15.43
CA ARG A 174 8.42 -13.46 -16.87
C ARG A 174 9.54 -12.82 -17.69
N ALA A 175 9.93 -11.59 -17.38
CA ALA A 175 10.99 -10.85 -18.07
C ALA A 175 12.40 -11.18 -17.55
N LYS A 176 12.52 -11.94 -16.45
CA LYS A 176 13.78 -12.24 -15.74
C LYS A 176 14.55 -10.97 -15.30
N LEU A 177 13.81 -9.94 -14.90
CA LEU A 177 14.39 -8.70 -14.38
C LEU A 177 14.32 -8.69 -12.85
N PRO A 178 15.33 -8.16 -12.13
CA PRO A 178 15.26 -8.05 -10.68
C PRO A 178 14.08 -7.18 -10.25
N MET A 179 13.26 -7.71 -9.32
CA MET A 179 12.10 -7.02 -8.75
C MET A 179 12.47 -5.65 -8.14
N SER A 180 13.61 -5.60 -7.46
CA SER A 180 14.24 -4.40 -6.87
C SER A 180 14.58 -3.30 -7.88
N ARG A 181 14.62 -3.59 -9.18
CA ARG A 181 14.81 -2.55 -10.22
C ARG A 181 13.50 -2.02 -10.77
N LEU A 182 12.40 -2.72 -10.57
CA LEU A 182 11.09 -2.35 -11.10
C LEU A 182 10.20 -1.66 -10.06
N LEU A 183 10.32 -2.04 -8.78
CA LEU A 183 9.43 -1.54 -7.72
C LEU A 183 9.67 -0.08 -7.35
N MET A 184 10.92 0.40 -7.33
CA MET A 184 11.20 1.80 -6.96
C MET A 184 10.74 2.79 -8.03
N PRO A 185 10.99 2.58 -9.34
CA PRO A 185 10.38 3.39 -10.38
C PRO A 185 8.84 3.37 -10.33
N MET A 186 8.26 2.19 -10.13
CA MET A 186 6.80 2.05 -9.98
C MET A 186 6.27 2.87 -8.80
N GLY A 187 6.84 2.72 -7.60
CA GLY A 187 6.37 3.41 -6.40
C GLY A 187 6.55 4.93 -6.48
N PHE A 188 7.69 5.41 -6.98
CA PHE A 188 7.93 6.85 -7.11
C PHE A 188 6.97 7.45 -8.14
N CYS A 189 6.78 6.80 -9.29
CA CYS A 189 5.84 7.28 -10.30
C CYS A 189 4.37 7.13 -9.86
N ALA A 190 4.03 6.23 -8.95
CA ALA A 190 2.71 6.23 -8.29
C ALA A 190 2.52 7.52 -7.48
N ILE A 191 3.49 7.87 -6.62
CA ILE A 191 3.44 9.12 -5.83
C ILE A 191 3.36 10.36 -6.74
N LEU A 192 4.17 10.41 -7.80
CA LEU A 192 4.14 11.50 -8.79
C LEU A 192 2.80 11.55 -9.55
N GLY A 193 2.24 10.39 -9.91
CA GLY A 193 0.93 10.28 -10.55
C GLY A 193 -0.18 10.90 -9.72
N GLY A 194 -0.11 10.76 -8.39
CA GLY A 194 -1.02 11.40 -7.44
C GLY A 194 -1.03 12.94 -7.47
N THR A 195 -0.07 13.57 -8.16
CA THR A 195 -0.02 15.03 -8.37
C THR A 195 -0.62 15.49 -9.69
N VAL A 196 -1.11 14.58 -10.53
CA VAL A 196 -1.69 14.90 -11.85
C VAL A 196 -3.11 15.45 -11.75
N THR A 197 -3.86 15.10 -10.72
CA THR A 197 -5.22 15.62 -10.50
C THR A 197 -5.41 16.04 -9.05
N MET A 198 -6.43 16.87 -8.81
CA MET A 198 -6.83 17.25 -7.46
C MET A 198 -7.33 16.06 -6.60
N ILE A 199 -7.57 14.88 -7.19
CA ILE A 199 -8.01 13.68 -6.47
C ILE A 199 -6.95 12.58 -6.33
N GLY A 200 -5.79 12.72 -6.98
CA GLY A 200 -4.77 11.68 -6.97
C GLY A 200 -4.10 11.49 -5.60
N SER A 201 -4.06 12.53 -4.78
CA SER A 201 -3.39 12.49 -3.47
C SER A 201 -4.19 13.21 -2.38
N SER A 202 -4.04 12.74 -1.15
CA SER A 202 -4.75 13.29 0.01
C SER A 202 -4.49 14.79 0.25
N PRO A 203 -3.24 15.30 0.13
CA PRO A 203 -2.97 16.74 0.17
C PRO A 203 -3.79 17.58 -0.81
N LEU A 204 -3.91 17.12 -2.06
CA LEU A 204 -4.61 17.86 -3.10
C LEU A 204 -6.12 17.81 -2.93
N ILE A 205 -6.69 16.68 -2.47
CA ILE A 205 -8.13 16.60 -2.20
C ILE A 205 -8.55 17.61 -1.11
N LEU A 206 -7.72 17.77 -0.09
CA LEU A 206 -7.96 18.70 1.01
C LEU A 206 -7.79 20.16 0.65
N LEU A 207 -6.95 20.47 -0.35
CA LEU A 207 -6.51 21.83 -0.62
C LEU A 207 -7.69 22.79 -0.80
N ASN A 208 -8.72 22.39 -1.54
CA ASN A 208 -9.89 23.23 -1.77
C ASN A 208 -10.69 23.49 -0.48
N ASP A 209 -10.80 22.51 0.41
CA ASP A 209 -11.47 22.70 1.71
C ASP A 209 -10.66 23.64 2.62
N LEU A 210 -9.32 23.51 2.60
CA LEU A 210 -8.43 24.42 3.35
C LEU A 210 -8.47 25.84 2.78
N ILE A 211 -8.54 26.00 1.45
CA ILE A 211 -8.73 27.31 0.80
C ILE A 211 -10.05 27.95 1.25
N LEU A 212 -11.15 27.19 1.24
CA LEU A 212 -12.45 27.70 1.70
C LEU A 212 -12.44 28.07 3.20
N THR A 213 -11.70 27.30 4.00
CA THR A 213 -11.51 27.61 5.43
C THR A 213 -10.75 28.92 5.60
N SER A 214 -9.60 29.09 4.93
CA SER A 214 -8.84 30.34 4.98
C SER A 214 -9.64 31.54 4.43
N ASN A 215 -10.40 31.37 3.34
CA ASN A 215 -11.26 32.43 2.79
C ASN A 215 -12.26 33.02 3.79
N SER A 216 -12.65 32.27 4.82
CA SER A 216 -13.58 32.75 5.84
C SER A 216 -12.98 33.85 6.72
N ALA A 217 -11.65 33.95 6.77
CA ALA A 217 -10.92 34.98 7.51
C ALA A 217 -10.28 36.05 6.61
N LEU A 218 -10.40 35.92 5.28
CA LEU A 218 -9.85 36.87 4.32
C LEU A 218 -10.87 37.92 3.90
N ASP A 219 -10.38 39.13 3.65
CA ASP A 219 -11.18 40.21 3.05
C ASP A 219 -11.67 39.81 1.65
N ALA A 220 -12.80 40.39 1.22
CA ALA A 220 -13.50 39.99 -0.01
C ALA A 220 -12.63 40.10 -1.28
N ASP A 221 -11.62 40.97 -1.28
CA ASP A 221 -10.65 41.16 -2.37
C ASP A 221 -9.48 40.15 -2.34
N GLN A 222 -9.26 39.49 -1.20
CA GLN A 222 -8.20 38.51 -1.00
C GLN A 222 -8.70 37.05 -1.08
N GLN A 223 -10.01 36.85 -1.19
CA GLN A 223 -10.60 35.52 -1.28
C GLN A 223 -10.12 34.77 -2.53
N MET A 224 -9.66 33.55 -2.28
CA MET A 224 -9.14 32.65 -3.30
C MET A 224 -10.26 31.87 -3.99
N GLN A 225 -10.08 31.60 -5.29
CA GLN A 225 -10.90 30.62 -5.99
C GLN A 225 -10.37 29.19 -5.72
N THR A 226 -11.28 28.23 -5.73
CA THR A 226 -10.91 26.81 -5.63
C THR A 226 -10.35 26.30 -6.96
N TRP A 227 -9.50 25.28 -6.89
CA TRP A 227 -8.90 24.66 -8.07
C TRP A 227 -9.83 23.61 -8.67
N SER A 228 -9.91 23.58 -10.00
CA SER A 228 -10.64 22.53 -10.72
C SER A 228 -9.84 21.23 -10.74
N LEU A 229 -10.49 20.11 -11.08
CA LEU A 229 -9.89 18.77 -11.05
C LEU A 229 -8.52 18.70 -11.74
N PHE A 230 -8.41 19.34 -12.90
CA PHE A 230 -7.26 19.27 -13.78
C PHE A 230 -6.38 20.52 -13.75
N SER A 231 -6.60 21.46 -12.83
CA SER A 231 -5.72 22.63 -12.69
C SER A 231 -4.26 22.17 -12.52
N VAL A 232 -3.98 21.25 -11.61
CA VAL A 232 -2.60 20.78 -11.32
C VAL A 232 -1.95 19.92 -12.42
N THR A 233 -2.71 19.50 -13.45
CA THR A 233 -2.27 18.55 -14.48
C THR A 233 -0.95 18.90 -15.16
N PRO A 234 -0.69 20.16 -15.57
CA PRO A 234 0.57 20.51 -16.23
C PRO A 234 1.78 20.27 -15.31
N VAL A 235 1.64 20.56 -14.02
CA VAL A 235 2.68 20.31 -13.01
C VAL A 235 2.86 18.81 -12.82
N GLY A 236 1.78 18.07 -12.59
CA GLY A 236 1.84 16.63 -12.36
C GLY A 236 2.39 15.85 -13.56
N ILE A 237 1.98 16.18 -14.80
CA ILE A 237 2.54 15.56 -16.01
C ILE A 237 4.04 15.85 -16.12
N SER A 238 4.46 17.10 -15.85
CA SER A 238 5.89 17.46 -15.89
C SER A 238 6.70 16.68 -14.86
N LEU A 239 6.15 16.49 -13.66
CA LEU A 239 6.74 15.67 -12.60
C LEU A 239 6.82 14.19 -12.97
N VAL A 240 5.75 13.62 -13.53
CA VAL A 240 5.72 12.21 -14.00
C VAL A 240 6.74 11.99 -15.11
N ILE A 241 6.79 12.87 -16.11
CA ILE A 241 7.78 12.80 -17.20
C ILE A 241 9.20 12.87 -16.62
N THR A 242 9.44 13.78 -15.69
CA THR A 242 10.73 13.93 -15.02
C THR A 242 11.13 12.66 -14.26
N GLY A 243 10.21 12.05 -13.51
CA GLY A 243 10.45 10.80 -12.80
C GLY A 243 10.75 9.63 -13.75
N ILE A 244 9.99 9.51 -14.85
CA ILE A 244 10.22 8.48 -15.87
C ILE A 244 11.60 8.66 -16.51
N LEU A 245 11.94 9.89 -16.95
CA LEU A 245 13.24 10.19 -17.54
C LEU A 245 14.38 9.94 -16.56
N TYR A 246 14.20 10.29 -15.29
CA TYR A 246 15.16 10.04 -14.22
C TYR A 246 15.49 8.55 -14.11
N PHE A 247 14.49 7.67 -14.01
CA PHE A 247 14.74 6.23 -13.91
C PHE A 247 15.25 5.60 -15.21
N VAL A 248 14.82 6.10 -16.37
CA VAL A 248 15.32 5.60 -17.67
C VAL A 248 16.80 5.95 -17.88
N ILE A 249 17.23 7.16 -17.49
CA ILE A 249 18.59 7.66 -17.71
C ILE A 249 19.54 7.23 -16.59
N PHE A 250 19.13 7.42 -15.34
CA PHE A 250 19.96 7.24 -14.14
C PHE A 250 19.65 5.95 -13.37
N GLY A 251 18.60 5.20 -13.73
CA GLY A 251 18.21 3.99 -13.01
C GLY A 251 19.33 2.95 -12.89
N ARG A 252 20.21 2.83 -13.89
CA ARG A 252 21.38 1.94 -13.82
C ARG A 252 22.38 2.27 -12.70
N PHE A 253 22.43 3.52 -12.26
CA PHE A 253 23.34 3.99 -11.23
C PHE A 253 22.66 4.10 -9.87
N VAL A 254 21.37 4.42 -9.87
CA VAL A 254 20.61 4.74 -8.68
C VAL A 254 19.92 3.51 -8.08
N LEU A 255 19.39 2.62 -8.92
CA LEU A 255 18.56 1.50 -8.45
C LEU A 255 19.43 0.41 -7.83
N PRO A 256 19.12 -0.03 -6.60
CA PRO A 256 19.85 -1.12 -5.98
C PRO A 256 19.54 -2.43 -6.69
N VAL A 257 20.58 -3.24 -6.91
CA VAL A 257 20.43 -4.63 -7.36
C VAL A 257 20.45 -5.51 -6.13
N THR A 258 19.33 -5.58 -5.42
CA THR A 258 19.19 -6.56 -4.34
C THR A 258 19.01 -7.93 -4.99
N LYS A 259 19.99 -8.83 -4.82
CA LYS A 259 19.78 -10.26 -5.06
C LYS A 259 18.81 -10.73 -3.99
N ILE A 260 17.52 -10.74 -4.35
CA ILE A 260 16.58 -11.61 -3.67
C ILE A 260 17.00 -13.02 -4.12
N GLU A 261 17.81 -13.69 -3.30
CA GLU A 261 17.71 -15.16 -3.24
C GLU A 261 16.21 -15.47 -3.15
N SER A 262 15.76 -16.44 -3.92
CA SER A 262 14.37 -16.79 -4.22
C SER A 262 13.50 -17.11 -2.99
N SER A 263 13.34 -16.14 -2.10
CA SER A 263 12.58 -16.20 -0.85
C SER A 263 11.66 -14.98 -0.83
N THR A 264 10.80 -14.88 -1.84
CA THR A 264 9.61 -14.03 -1.75
C THR A 264 8.68 -14.64 -0.70
N SER A 265 8.61 -14.01 0.48
CA SER A 265 7.54 -14.19 1.47
C SER A 265 7.35 -15.58 2.08
N SER A 266 8.13 -16.58 1.68
CA SER A 266 8.14 -17.92 2.26
C SER A 266 8.97 -17.99 3.55
N GLY A 267 9.83 -17.00 3.83
CA GLY A 267 10.76 -17.03 4.95
C GLY A 267 10.10 -17.13 6.33
N ASP A 268 8.97 -16.47 6.58
CA ASP A 268 8.28 -16.53 7.90
C ASP A 268 7.34 -17.75 8.01
N THR A 269 6.64 -18.10 6.94
CA THR A 269 5.74 -19.27 6.92
C THR A 269 6.51 -20.59 6.86
N MET A 270 7.53 -20.71 5.99
CA MET A 270 8.38 -21.90 5.97
C MET A 270 9.29 -21.99 7.20
N SER A 271 9.74 -20.88 7.78
CA SER A 271 10.43 -20.96 9.08
C SER A 271 9.49 -21.40 10.20
N TYR A 272 8.22 -20.97 10.21
CA TYR A 272 7.23 -21.53 11.13
C TYR A 272 7.04 -23.04 10.93
N PHE A 273 6.84 -23.50 9.69
CA PHE A 273 6.67 -24.93 9.43
C PHE A 273 7.94 -25.75 9.71
N HIS A 274 9.12 -25.19 9.47
CA HIS A 274 10.41 -25.75 9.86
C HIS A 274 10.55 -25.83 11.38
N ASP A 275 10.28 -24.74 12.10
CA ASP A 275 10.44 -24.65 13.56
C ASP A 275 9.43 -25.55 14.30
N VAL A 276 8.20 -25.69 13.81
CA VAL A 276 7.12 -26.44 14.47
C VAL A 276 7.06 -27.91 14.05
N TYR A 277 7.28 -28.22 12.77
CA TYR A 277 7.12 -29.57 12.23
C TYR A 277 8.42 -30.18 11.68
N GLY A 278 9.52 -29.43 11.65
CA GLY A 278 10.85 -29.90 11.24
C GLY A 278 10.99 -30.16 9.74
N VAL A 279 10.21 -29.48 8.90
CA VAL A 279 10.11 -29.78 7.46
C VAL A 279 10.72 -28.71 6.58
N ASP A 280 11.70 -29.12 5.77
CA ASP A 280 12.43 -28.29 4.78
C ASP A 280 11.94 -28.58 3.35
N TYR A 281 10.66 -28.33 3.11
CA TYR A 281 10.10 -28.47 1.77
C TYR A 281 10.31 -27.20 0.96
N ASP A 282 10.73 -27.38 -0.30
CA ASP A 282 10.76 -26.30 -1.28
C ASP A 282 10.02 -26.72 -2.56
N LEU A 283 9.65 -25.74 -3.37
CA LEU A 283 8.89 -25.93 -4.59
C LEU A 283 9.80 -25.93 -5.82
N TYR A 284 9.75 -27.02 -6.57
CA TYR A 284 10.61 -27.25 -7.72
C TYR A 284 9.82 -27.45 -9.01
N GLU A 285 10.40 -27.02 -10.12
CA GLU A 285 9.88 -27.28 -11.46
C GLU A 285 10.81 -28.25 -12.20
N VAL A 286 10.26 -29.42 -12.56
CA VAL A 286 11.01 -30.50 -13.22
C VAL A 286 10.37 -30.81 -14.57
N VAL A 287 11.19 -30.91 -15.62
CA VAL A 287 10.75 -31.29 -16.96
C VAL A 287 11.11 -32.75 -17.22
N VAL A 288 10.16 -33.51 -17.77
CA VAL A 288 10.35 -34.89 -18.24
C VAL A 288 10.91 -34.88 -19.67
N PRO A 289 12.19 -35.24 -19.89
CA PRO A 289 12.78 -35.27 -21.23
C PRO A 289 12.28 -36.45 -22.06
N ASP A 290 12.46 -36.35 -23.37
CA ASP A 290 12.23 -37.47 -24.29
C ASP A 290 13.19 -38.62 -23.93
N GLY A 291 12.66 -39.83 -23.74
CA GLY A 291 13.43 -41.02 -23.37
C GLY A 291 13.67 -41.22 -21.86
N SER A 292 13.01 -40.45 -20.98
CA SER A 292 13.05 -40.72 -19.54
C SER A 292 12.28 -42.00 -19.16
N ASP A 293 12.87 -42.84 -18.30
CA ASP A 293 12.26 -44.05 -17.75
C ASP A 293 11.02 -43.80 -16.87
N ILE A 294 10.69 -42.53 -16.61
CA ILE A 294 9.48 -42.15 -15.88
C ILE A 294 8.23 -42.14 -16.78
N ILE A 295 8.42 -42.12 -18.10
CA ILE A 295 7.32 -42.07 -19.06
C ILE A 295 6.45 -43.33 -18.91
N GLY A 296 5.12 -43.13 -18.87
CA GLY A 296 4.15 -44.20 -18.69
C GLY A 296 3.91 -44.60 -17.22
N LYS A 297 4.73 -44.13 -16.28
CA LYS A 297 4.46 -44.31 -14.84
C LYS A 297 3.36 -43.36 -14.37
N ARG A 298 2.70 -43.76 -13.28
CA ARG A 298 1.70 -42.96 -12.56
C ARG A 298 2.37 -42.26 -11.39
N LEU A 299 1.74 -41.19 -10.89
CA LEU A 299 2.23 -40.48 -9.69
C LEU A 299 2.41 -41.42 -8.50
N ASP A 300 1.47 -42.37 -8.33
CA ASP A 300 1.50 -43.31 -7.22
C ASP A 300 2.70 -44.27 -7.23
N ASP A 301 3.32 -44.49 -8.40
CA ASP A 301 4.44 -45.43 -8.53
C ASP A 301 5.75 -44.89 -7.92
N PHE A 302 5.82 -43.60 -7.58
CA PHE A 302 7.07 -42.96 -7.15
C PHE A 302 6.93 -41.93 -6.02
N GLU A 303 5.78 -41.30 -5.79
CA GLU A 303 5.66 -40.25 -4.76
C GLU A 303 6.13 -40.73 -3.38
N ASP A 304 5.68 -41.91 -2.93
CA ASP A 304 6.10 -42.47 -1.63
C ASP A 304 7.58 -42.87 -1.63
N LYS A 305 8.03 -43.50 -2.72
CA LYS A 305 9.39 -44.06 -2.85
C LYS A 305 10.48 -42.97 -2.78
N TYR A 306 10.18 -41.79 -3.29
CA TYR A 306 11.12 -40.66 -3.31
C TYR A 306 10.67 -39.52 -2.39
N GLN A 307 9.73 -39.75 -1.48
CA GLN A 307 9.29 -38.79 -0.46
C GLN A 307 9.00 -37.39 -1.04
N LEU A 308 8.29 -37.36 -2.16
CA LEU A 308 8.00 -36.13 -2.89
C LEU A 308 6.53 -36.05 -3.27
N ARG A 309 6.05 -34.82 -3.48
CA ARG A 309 4.66 -34.57 -3.80
C ARG A 309 4.52 -33.78 -5.08
N VAL A 310 3.85 -34.36 -6.08
CA VAL A 310 3.51 -33.64 -7.30
C VAL A 310 2.22 -32.85 -7.06
N ILE A 311 2.31 -31.53 -7.13
CA ILE A 311 1.21 -30.60 -6.83
C ILE A 311 0.66 -29.89 -8.07
N ALA A 312 1.40 -29.92 -9.17
CA ALA A 312 0.95 -29.37 -10.46
C ALA A 312 1.54 -30.18 -11.62
N THR A 313 0.78 -30.29 -12.72
CA THR A 313 1.29 -30.84 -13.98
C THR A 313 0.88 -29.99 -15.17
N LYS A 314 1.71 -29.96 -16.21
CA LYS A 314 1.39 -29.29 -17.47
C LYS A 314 2.06 -30.00 -18.63
N LEU A 315 1.25 -30.38 -19.61
CA LEU A 315 1.71 -30.85 -20.92
C LEU A 315 1.64 -29.70 -21.92
N SER A 316 2.56 -29.67 -22.88
CA SER A 316 2.52 -28.65 -23.94
C SER A 316 1.16 -28.67 -24.67
N GLY A 317 0.62 -27.48 -24.94
CA GLY A 317 -0.70 -27.32 -25.57
C GLY A 317 -1.92 -27.55 -24.67
N HIS A 318 -1.73 -27.95 -23.41
CA HIS A 318 -2.81 -28.17 -22.44
C HIS A 318 -2.83 -27.11 -21.33
N SER A 319 -3.96 -26.98 -20.65
CA SER A 319 -4.09 -26.14 -19.45
C SER A 319 -3.24 -26.70 -18.29
N THR A 320 -2.80 -25.80 -17.41
CA THR A 320 -2.19 -26.21 -16.13
C THR A 320 -3.20 -27.01 -15.33
N ARG A 321 -2.77 -28.14 -14.76
CA ARG A 321 -3.57 -28.95 -13.84
C ARG A 321 -3.09 -28.72 -12.41
N ILE A 322 -3.91 -28.05 -11.62
CA ILE A 322 -3.71 -27.75 -10.20
C ILE A 322 -5.07 -27.67 -9.48
N GLY A 323 -5.11 -28.05 -8.20
CA GLY A 323 -6.31 -27.92 -7.37
C GLY A 323 -7.34 -29.04 -7.56
N PRO A 324 -8.59 -28.84 -7.08
CA PRO A 324 -9.63 -29.86 -7.08
C PRO A 324 -9.92 -30.38 -8.49
N GLY A 325 -10.00 -31.70 -8.63
CA GLY A 325 -10.29 -32.41 -9.89
C GLY A 325 -9.14 -32.44 -10.89
N ALA A 326 -8.02 -31.77 -10.63
CA ALA A 326 -6.96 -31.57 -11.62
C ALA A 326 -5.90 -32.68 -11.61
N LEU A 327 -5.60 -33.23 -10.43
CA LEU A 327 -4.58 -34.26 -10.24
C LEU A 327 -5.16 -35.48 -9.53
N ASP A 328 -4.77 -36.63 -10.05
CA ASP A 328 -5.14 -37.94 -9.56
C ASP A 328 -3.90 -38.80 -9.32
N ARG A 329 -3.96 -39.79 -8.42
CA ARG A 329 -2.89 -40.77 -8.22
C ARG A 329 -2.56 -41.55 -9.50
N ASP A 330 -3.57 -41.73 -10.36
CA ASP A 330 -3.46 -42.41 -11.64
C ASP A 330 -2.99 -41.51 -12.79
N THR A 331 -2.60 -40.26 -12.51
CA THR A 331 -2.10 -39.35 -13.56
C THR A 331 -0.82 -39.92 -14.16
N GLY A 332 -0.90 -40.32 -15.43
CA GLY A 332 0.24 -40.83 -16.19
C GLY A 332 1.18 -39.72 -16.65
N LEU A 333 2.47 -40.02 -16.67
CA LEU A 333 3.52 -39.11 -17.11
C LEU A 333 3.85 -39.31 -18.60
N SER A 334 3.99 -38.20 -19.31
CA SER A 334 4.31 -38.17 -20.74
C SER A 334 5.59 -37.36 -21.00
N ALA A 335 6.26 -37.66 -22.11
CA ALA A 335 7.40 -36.88 -22.57
C ALA A 335 7.03 -35.39 -22.75
N GLY A 336 7.92 -34.50 -22.34
CA GLY A 336 7.71 -33.04 -22.38
C GLY A 336 6.78 -32.50 -21.30
N MET A 337 6.25 -33.34 -20.40
CA MET A 337 5.46 -32.88 -19.27
C MET A 337 6.33 -32.12 -18.27
N VAL A 338 5.79 -31.04 -17.71
CA VAL A 338 6.39 -30.27 -16.62
C VAL A 338 5.65 -30.60 -15.33
N LEU A 339 6.40 -30.84 -14.26
CA LEU A 339 5.91 -31.20 -12.93
C LEU A 339 6.28 -30.10 -11.93
N GLY A 340 5.31 -29.66 -11.14
CA GLY A 340 5.51 -28.86 -9.94
C GLY A 340 5.58 -29.80 -8.75
N ILE A 341 6.72 -29.84 -8.07
CA ILE A 341 7.03 -30.83 -7.04
C ILE A 341 7.40 -30.12 -5.73
N THR A 342 6.77 -30.53 -4.63
CA THR A 342 7.17 -30.16 -3.28
C THR A 342 7.95 -31.32 -2.67
N ALA A 343 9.21 -31.08 -2.30
CA ALA A 343 10.12 -32.10 -1.78
C ALA A 343 11.26 -31.45 -0.98
N GLU A 344 11.93 -32.22 -0.12
CA GLU A 344 13.22 -31.80 0.42
C GLU A 344 14.29 -31.89 -0.69
N PRO A 345 15.30 -31.00 -0.72
CA PRO A 345 16.27 -30.93 -1.81
C PRO A 345 16.98 -32.26 -2.09
N GLU A 346 17.34 -33.00 -1.04
CA GLU A 346 18.10 -34.26 -1.13
C GLU A 346 17.33 -35.36 -1.87
N TYR A 347 16.05 -35.55 -1.52
CA TYR A 347 15.20 -36.56 -2.15
C TYR A 347 14.87 -36.23 -3.60
N LEU A 348 14.67 -34.94 -3.90
CA LEU A 348 14.44 -34.49 -5.26
C LEU A 348 15.64 -34.77 -6.15
N ASP A 349 16.85 -34.46 -5.70
CA ASP A 349 18.04 -34.63 -6.52
C ASP A 349 18.29 -36.12 -6.82
N HIS A 350 18.00 -37.02 -5.87
CA HIS A 350 18.02 -38.47 -6.11
C HIS A 350 16.97 -38.91 -7.15
N PHE A 351 15.74 -38.39 -7.07
CA PHE A 351 14.68 -38.65 -8.05
C PHE A 351 15.07 -38.19 -9.46
N ILE A 352 15.67 -37.00 -9.55
CA ILE A 352 16.13 -36.41 -10.81
C ILE A 352 17.24 -37.25 -11.45
N GLN A 353 18.24 -37.68 -10.67
CA GLN A 353 19.32 -38.52 -11.15
C GLN A 353 18.80 -39.88 -11.64
N LYS A 354 17.87 -40.49 -10.89
CA LYS A 354 17.35 -41.82 -11.22
C LYS A 354 16.57 -41.87 -12.52
N TYR A 355 15.78 -40.83 -12.81
CA TYR A 355 14.95 -40.76 -14.02
C TYR A 355 15.50 -39.84 -15.10
N ASN A 356 16.73 -39.34 -14.92
CA ASN A 356 17.41 -38.41 -15.82
C ASN A 356 16.54 -37.19 -16.19
N LEU A 357 15.92 -36.58 -15.17
CA LEU A 357 15.00 -35.46 -15.34
C LEU A 357 15.75 -34.13 -15.42
N LYS A 358 15.07 -33.07 -15.89
CA LYS A 358 15.67 -31.74 -15.97
C LYS A 358 15.06 -30.80 -14.94
N LYS A 359 15.80 -30.52 -13.85
CA LYS A 359 15.48 -29.46 -12.88
C LYS A 359 15.58 -28.09 -13.57
N ARG A 360 14.60 -27.21 -13.35
CA ARG A 360 14.75 -25.79 -13.66
C ARG A 360 15.24 -25.05 -12.41
N SER A 361 16.04 -24.00 -12.63
CA SER A 361 16.57 -23.18 -11.54
C SER A 361 15.49 -22.33 -10.84
N GLN A 362 14.36 -22.08 -11.51
CA GLN A 362 13.23 -21.31 -11.00
C GLN A 362 11.92 -21.79 -11.65
N LEU A 363 10.80 -21.56 -10.98
CA LEU A 363 9.46 -21.75 -11.53
C LEU A 363 9.26 -20.84 -12.74
N ARG A 364 8.75 -21.39 -13.83
CA ARG A 364 8.45 -20.65 -15.07
C ARG A 364 7.08 -21.02 -15.61
N THR A 365 6.82 -22.32 -15.69
CA THR A 365 5.55 -22.86 -16.17
C THR A 365 4.43 -22.64 -15.17
N PHE A 366 4.74 -22.79 -13.88
CA PHE A 366 3.79 -22.66 -12.78
C PHE A 366 3.98 -21.38 -11.96
N ALA A 367 4.83 -20.45 -12.40
CA ALA A 367 5.15 -19.22 -11.65
C ALA A 367 3.93 -18.37 -11.28
N GLU A 368 2.83 -18.48 -12.05
CA GLU A 368 1.58 -17.76 -11.79
C GLU A 368 0.57 -18.60 -11.00
N ASP A 369 0.50 -19.91 -11.27
CA ASP A 369 -0.48 -20.81 -10.66
C ASP A 369 -0.06 -21.23 -9.24
N LEU A 370 1.25 -21.30 -8.99
CA LEU A 370 1.87 -21.60 -7.70
C LEU A 370 2.54 -20.36 -7.07
N ALA A 371 2.13 -19.17 -7.51
CA ALA A 371 2.54 -17.94 -6.82
C ALA A 371 2.02 -17.97 -5.38
N THR A 372 2.79 -17.41 -4.44
CA THR A 372 2.43 -17.36 -3.01
C THR A 372 1.10 -16.66 -2.74
N ASN A 373 0.62 -15.83 -3.65
CA ASN A 373 -0.69 -15.19 -3.56
C ASN A 373 -1.86 -16.01 -4.16
N LYS A 374 -1.61 -17.21 -4.68
CA LYS A 374 -2.64 -18.13 -5.22
C LYS A 374 -2.61 -19.52 -4.59
N ALA A 375 -1.44 -19.99 -4.16
CA ALA A 375 -1.28 -21.29 -3.55
C ALA A 375 -0.13 -21.29 -2.55
N GLY A 376 -0.16 -22.24 -1.63
CA GLY A 376 0.90 -22.42 -0.65
C GLY A 376 0.58 -23.53 0.33
N ILE A 377 1.35 -23.55 1.42
CA ILE A 377 1.18 -24.50 2.51
C ILE A 377 0.16 -23.95 3.51
N ALA A 378 -0.77 -24.81 3.92
CA ALA A 378 -1.76 -24.53 4.94
C ALA A 378 -1.83 -25.67 5.95
N GLU A 379 -2.36 -25.34 7.13
CA GLU A 379 -2.65 -26.25 8.22
C GLU A 379 -4.16 -26.41 8.34
N ILE A 380 -4.63 -27.65 8.29
CA ILE A 380 -6.04 -28.00 8.43
C ILE A 380 -6.19 -29.12 9.45
N VAL A 381 -7.26 -29.07 10.24
CA VAL A 381 -7.56 -30.07 11.27
C VAL A 381 -8.81 -30.85 10.90
N ILE A 382 -8.82 -32.13 11.26
CA ILE A 382 -10.01 -32.98 11.22
C ILE A 382 -10.82 -32.78 12.51
N PRO A 383 -11.95 -32.04 12.51
CA PRO A 383 -12.76 -31.83 13.71
C PRO A 383 -13.47 -33.12 14.15
N PRO A 384 -13.92 -33.21 15.41
CA PRO A 384 -14.67 -34.37 15.93
C PRO A 384 -15.95 -34.69 15.15
N SER A 385 -16.55 -33.69 14.49
CA SER A 385 -17.75 -33.83 13.66
C SER A 385 -17.47 -34.32 12.22
N SER A 386 -16.20 -34.53 11.85
CA SER A 386 -15.81 -34.85 10.48
C SER A 386 -16.26 -36.25 10.06
N LYS A 387 -16.83 -36.36 8.85
CA LYS A 387 -17.20 -37.65 8.24
C LYS A 387 -15.99 -38.40 7.65
N LEU A 388 -14.80 -37.80 7.76
CA LEU A 388 -13.54 -38.37 7.28
C LEU A 388 -12.86 -39.24 8.35
N ILE A 389 -13.33 -39.19 9.60
CA ILE A 389 -12.81 -40.03 10.69
C ILE A 389 -12.92 -41.51 10.30
N GLY A 390 -11.82 -42.25 10.45
CA GLY A 390 -11.69 -43.66 10.07
C GLY A 390 -11.42 -43.91 8.59
N LYS A 391 -11.37 -42.87 7.74
CA LYS A 391 -10.94 -42.97 6.33
C LYS A 391 -9.53 -42.44 6.18
N SER A 392 -8.79 -42.93 5.19
CA SER A 392 -7.48 -42.40 4.82
C SER A 392 -7.59 -41.32 3.73
N ALA A 393 -6.51 -40.57 3.50
CA ALA A 393 -6.42 -39.60 2.41
C ALA A 393 -6.66 -40.25 1.04
N ARG A 394 -6.28 -41.53 0.88
CA ARG A 394 -6.47 -42.33 -0.32
C ARG A 394 -7.92 -42.81 -0.50
N ASP A 395 -8.63 -43.11 0.57
CA ASP A 395 -10.04 -43.54 0.50
C ASP A 395 -10.95 -42.42 0.00
N VAL A 396 -10.64 -41.18 0.38
CA VAL A 396 -11.44 -39.99 0.04
C VAL A 396 -10.92 -39.23 -1.17
N TRP A 397 -9.87 -39.75 -1.80
CA TRP A 397 -9.22 -39.15 -2.97
C TRP A 397 -8.85 -37.69 -2.70
N MET A 398 -8.21 -37.43 -1.56
CA MET A 398 -8.10 -36.09 -0.97
C MET A 398 -7.58 -35.02 -1.94
N ARG A 399 -6.57 -35.36 -2.77
CA ARG A 399 -6.05 -34.48 -3.82
C ARG A 399 -7.07 -34.15 -4.91
N LYS A 400 -7.81 -35.16 -5.39
CA LYS A 400 -8.78 -35.00 -6.47
C LYS A 400 -10.07 -34.35 -5.98
N THR A 401 -10.58 -34.76 -4.83
CA THR A 401 -11.86 -34.27 -4.29
C THR A 401 -11.73 -32.84 -3.76
N TYR A 402 -10.67 -32.58 -2.99
CA TYR A 402 -10.53 -31.35 -2.22
C TYR A 402 -9.43 -30.41 -2.75
N GLY A 403 -8.60 -30.86 -3.69
CA GLY A 403 -7.46 -30.07 -4.18
C GLY A 403 -6.27 -30.03 -3.22
N ILE A 404 -6.29 -30.87 -2.19
CA ILE A 404 -5.33 -30.86 -1.09
C ILE A 404 -4.24 -31.89 -1.35
N SER A 405 -3.00 -31.45 -1.46
CA SER A 405 -1.85 -32.34 -1.44
C SER A 405 -1.27 -32.39 -0.04
N MET A 406 -1.63 -33.42 0.73
CA MET A 406 -1.03 -33.69 2.04
C MET A 406 0.48 -33.86 1.91
N ILE A 407 1.21 -33.20 2.81
CA ILE A 407 2.66 -33.25 2.93
C ILE A 407 3.04 -33.98 4.23
N THR A 408 2.46 -33.57 5.35
CA THR A 408 2.65 -34.21 6.66
C THR A 408 1.35 -34.29 7.45
N MET A 409 1.34 -35.19 8.42
CA MET A 409 0.26 -35.34 9.40
C MET A 409 0.84 -35.27 10.80
N HIS A 410 0.28 -34.45 11.67
CA HIS A 410 0.66 -34.31 13.06
C HIS A 410 -0.44 -34.86 13.96
N ARG A 411 -0.07 -35.76 14.88
CA ARG A 411 -0.95 -36.44 15.83
C ARG A 411 -0.21 -36.66 17.14
N ASP A 412 -0.87 -36.34 18.26
CA ASP A 412 -0.36 -36.60 19.61
C ASP A 412 1.09 -36.11 19.87
N GLY A 413 1.47 -34.97 19.28
CA GLY A 413 2.82 -34.42 19.41
C GLY A 413 3.87 -35.03 18.46
N HIS A 414 3.49 -35.98 17.62
CA HIS A 414 4.34 -36.62 16.62
C HIS A 414 3.97 -36.17 15.19
N THR A 415 4.96 -35.67 14.45
CA THR A 415 4.82 -35.32 13.03
C THR A 415 5.23 -36.49 12.16
N MET A 416 4.27 -37.04 11.44
CA MET A 416 4.45 -38.11 10.48
C MET A 416 4.64 -37.60 9.05
N ARG A 417 5.48 -38.28 8.26
CA ARG A 417 5.86 -37.92 6.88
C ARG A 417 5.54 -39.03 5.87
N GLU A 418 5.76 -38.78 4.58
CA GLU A 418 5.52 -39.78 3.51
C GLU A 418 6.24 -41.14 3.75
N VAL A 419 7.34 -41.19 4.53
CA VAL A 419 8.01 -42.44 4.94
C VAL A 419 7.09 -43.38 5.71
N GLU A 420 6.15 -42.84 6.48
CA GLU A 420 5.21 -43.59 7.31
C GLU A 420 3.89 -43.86 6.59
N ASP A 421 3.84 -43.64 5.27
CA ASP A 421 2.67 -43.88 4.43
C ASP A 421 1.41 -43.16 4.95
N ILE A 422 1.59 -41.87 5.29
CA ILE A 422 0.55 -40.98 5.83
C ILE A 422 -0.75 -40.94 5.00
N ARG A 423 -0.68 -41.34 3.73
CA ARG A 423 -1.81 -41.34 2.80
C ARG A 423 -2.76 -42.51 3.02
N ASN A 424 -2.28 -43.61 3.60
CA ASN A 424 -3.06 -44.81 3.95
C ASN A 424 -3.48 -44.84 5.43
N ILE A 425 -2.96 -43.94 6.27
CA ILE A 425 -3.33 -43.87 7.69
C ILE A 425 -4.77 -43.35 7.83
N PRO A 426 -5.66 -44.05 8.55
CA PRO A 426 -6.99 -43.54 8.87
C PRO A 426 -6.94 -42.29 9.75
N PHE A 427 -7.79 -41.31 9.43
CA PHE A 427 -7.88 -40.06 10.19
C PHE A 427 -8.57 -40.26 11.54
N HIS A 428 -8.06 -39.56 12.55
CA HIS A 428 -8.66 -39.37 13.85
C HIS A 428 -9.08 -37.91 14.06
N SER A 429 -9.99 -37.70 15.01
CA SER A 429 -10.32 -36.36 15.47
C SER A 429 -9.09 -35.69 16.05
N GLY A 430 -8.84 -34.43 15.66
CA GLY A 430 -7.68 -33.65 16.09
C GLY A 430 -6.43 -33.85 15.22
N ASP A 431 -6.46 -34.77 14.24
CA ASP A 431 -5.38 -34.89 13.27
C ASP A 431 -5.19 -33.56 12.55
N THR A 432 -3.94 -33.09 12.56
CA THR A 432 -3.53 -31.84 11.94
C THR A 432 -2.75 -32.17 10.68
N LEU A 433 -3.23 -31.72 9.53
CA LEU A 433 -2.64 -32.00 8.24
C LEU A 433 -1.95 -30.73 7.73
N VAL A 434 -0.67 -30.83 7.40
CA VAL A 434 0.05 -29.80 6.66
C VAL A 434 -0.04 -30.15 5.19
N VAL A 435 -0.58 -29.22 4.41
CA VAL A 435 -1.02 -29.48 3.05
C VAL A 435 -0.58 -28.37 2.11
N HIS A 436 -0.26 -28.72 0.87
CA HIS A 436 -0.20 -27.74 -0.21
C HIS A 436 -1.54 -27.68 -0.93
N THR A 437 -2.09 -26.48 -1.09
CA THR A 437 -3.37 -26.27 -1.79
C THR A 437 -3.42 -24.88 -2.45
N THR A 438 -4.40 -24.68 -3.33
CA THR A 438 -4.71 -23.33 -3.82
C THR A 438 -5.55 -22.59 -2.77
N TRP A 439 -5.39 -21.27 -2.66
CA TRP A 439 -6.20 -20.46 -1.74
C TRP A 439 -7.69 -20.52 -2.07
N GLU A 440 -8.04 -20.67 -3.35
CA GLU A 440 -9.43 -20.94 -3.74
C GLU A 440 -9.97 -22.25 -3.14
N ALA A 441 -9.17 -23.32 -3.15
CA ALA A 441 -9.57 -24.58 -2.55
C ALA A 441 -9.61 -24.48 -1.02
N LEU A 442 -8.66 -23.77 -0.40
CA LEU A 442 -8.66 -23.54 1.04
C LEU A 442 -9.91 -22.79 1.53
N MET A 443 -10.34 -21.75 0.82
CA MET A 443 -11.59 -21.03 1.12
C MET A 443 -12.84 -21.93 1.01
N ARG A 444 -12.81 -22.94 0.13
CA ARG A 444 -13.90 -23.93 0.05
C ARG A 444 -13.87 -24.87 1.24
N LEU A 445 -12.68 -25.25 1.73
CA LEU A 445 -12.50 -26.10 2.89
C LEU A 445 -12.92 -25.43 4.19
N GLU A 446 -12.72 -24.12 4.30
CA GLU A 446 -13.19 -23.33 5.44
C GLU A 446 -14.72 -23.39 5.61
N LYS A 447 -15.45 -23.58 4.49
CA LYS A 447 -16.90 -23.76 4.47
C LYS A 447 -17.34 -25.22 4.62
N ASP A 448 -16.41 -26.19 4.59
CA ASP A 448 -16.71 -27.62 4.70
C ASP A 448 -16.58 -28.09 6.16
N SER A 449 -17.67 -28.59 6.72
CA SER A 449 -17.75 -29.14 8.09
C SER A 449 -16.77 -30.29 8.40
N ASN A 450 -16.14 -30.88 7.38
CA ASN A 450 -15.15 -31.96 7.54
C ASN A 450 -13.74 -31.46 7.90
N PHE A 451 -13.50 -30.14 7.85
CA PHE A 451 -12.21 -29.53 8.10
C PHE A 451 -12.34 -28.28 8.97
N VAL A 452 -11.29 -27.96 9.71
CA VAL A 452 -11.09 -26.65 10.36
C VAL A 452 -9.78 -26.10 9.84
N VAL A 453 -9.81 -24.95 9.15
CA VAL A 453 -8.60 -24.31 8.63
C VAL A 453 -7.95 -23.51 9.76
N ILE A 454 -6.71 -23.84 10.13
CA ILE A 454 -5.93 -23.10 11.14
C ILE A 454 -5.20 -21.92 10.52
N THR A 455 -4.73 -22.07 9.29
CA THR A 455 -4.03 -20.99 8.58
C THR A 455 -4.96 -19.80 8.36
N SER A 456 -4.81 -18.76 9.17
CA SER A 456 -5.58 -17.52 9.11
C SER A 456 -4.98 -16.50 8.13
N GLU A 457 -3.68 -16.56 7.88
CA GLU A 457 -2.95 -15.61 7.03
C GLU A 457 -2.74 -16.18 5.61
N TYR A 458 -3.81 -16.20 4.82
CA TYR A 458 -3.71 -16.42 3.37
C TYR A 458 -4.56 -15.40 2.59
N PRO A 459 -4.22 -15.04 1.34
CA PRO A 459 -4.94 -14.01 0.59
C PRO A 459 -6.39 -14.41 0.25
N HIS A 460 -7.36 -13.69 0.81
CA HIS A 460 -8.79 -13.86 0.55
C HIS A 460 -9.27 -12.87 -0.53
N GLU A 461 -8.99 -13.13 -1.81
CA GLU A 461 -9.46 -12.27 -2.90
C GLU A 461 -10.36 -13.03 -3.88
N GLU A 462 -11.67 -12.99 -3.64
CA GLU A 462 -12.67 -13.29 -4.67
C GLU A 462 -12.69 -12.16 -5.71
N LEU A 463 -12.07 -12.39 -6.87
CA LEU A 463 -12.14 -11.49 -8.02
C LEU A 463 -13.49 -11.62 -8.75
N ARG A 464 -13.98 -10.53 -9.36
CA ARG A 464 -15.20 -10.44 -10.17
C ARG A 464 -14.92 -9.93 -11.60
N PRO A 465 -14.20 -10.68 -12.46
CA PRO A 465 -13.77 -10.20 -13.79
C PRO A 465 -14.90 -9.88 -14.77
N ASN A 466 -16.07 -10.46 -14.56
CA ASN A 466 -17.29 -10.20 -15.34
C ASN A 466 -17.88 -8.79 -15.07
N LYS A 467 -17.44 -8.10 -14.01
CA LYS A 467 -17.97 -6.79 -13.61
C LYS A 467 -17.09 -5.60 -14.03
N VAL A 468 -15.98 -5.84 -14.78
CA VAL A 468 -15.09 -4.78 -15.29
C VAL A 468 -15.85 -3.68 -16.05
N LEU A 469 -16.83 -4.06 -16.88
CA LEU A 469 -17.62 -3.10 -17.65
C LEU A 469 -18.42 -2.16 -16.74
N TRP A 470 -19.08 -2.70 -15.72
CA TRP A 470 -19.86 -1.92 -14.76
C TRP A 470 -18.98 -0.97 -13.97
N ALA A 471 -17.82 -1.44 -13.49
CA ALA A 471 -16.85 -0.59 -12.81
C ALA A 471 -16.36 0.55 -13.72
N GLY A 472 -16.03 0.24 -14.97
CA GLY A 472 -15.62 1.24 -15.96
C GLY A 472 -16.71 2.28 -16.25
N ILE A 473 -17.97 1.86 -16.39
CA ILE A 473 -19.11 2.76 -16.62
C ILE A 473 -19.29 3.72 -15.44
N PHE A 474 -19.36 3.22 -14.21
CA PHE A 474 -19.60 4.09 -13.04
C PHE A 474 -18.40 4.97 -12.71
N PHE A 475 -17.18 4.51 -12.96
CA PHE A 475 -16.00 5.35 -12.91
C PHE A 475 -16.07 6.49 -13.95
N ALA A 476 -16.44 6.18 -15.20
CA ALA A 476 -16.61 7.18 -16.25
C ALA A 476 -17.74 8.17 -15.95
N ILE A 477 -18.85 7.72 -15.35
CA ILE A 477 -19.93 8.60 -14.89
C ILE A 477 -19.41 9.58 -13.83
N ALA A 478 -18.72 9.07 -12.80
CA ALA A 478 -18.15 9.93 -11.77
C ALA A 478 -17.20 10.98 -12.37
N LEU A 479 -16.29 10.56 -13.26
CA LEU A 479 -15.36 11.47 -13.93
C LEU A 479 -16.08 12.49 -14.82
N SER A 480 -17.13 12.07 -15.53
CA SER A 480 -17.93 12.95 -16.39
C SER A 480 -18.67 14.00 -15.55
N LEU A 481 -19.21 13.62 -14.40
CA LEU A 481 -19.83 14.55 -13.47
C LEU A 481 -18.81 15.58 -12.94
N VAL A 482 -17.61 15.14 -12.54
CA VAL A 482 -16.56 16.07 -12.10
C VAL A 482 -16.12 17.02 -13.21
N LEU A 483 -16.15 16.58 -14.47
CA LEU A 483 -15.64 17.34 -15.61
C LEU A 483 -16.63 18.32 -16.23
N PHE A 484 -17.88 17.92 -16.33
CA PHE A 484 -18.89 18.64 -17.12
C PHE A 484 -19.94 19.33 -16.25
N THR A 485 -19.82 19.26 -14.92
CA THR A 485 -20.78 19.86 -13.99
C THR A 485 -20.07 20.54 -12.82
N ASP A 486 -20.71 21.56 -12.25
CA ASP A 486 -20.21 22.30 -11.08
C ASP A 486 -20.68 21.69 -9.75
N ILE A 487 -21.10 20.42 -9.75
CA ILE A 487 -21.53 19.75 -8.52
C ILE A 487 -20.33 19.49 -7.60
N ARG A 488 -20.59 19.38 -6.30
CA ARG A 488 -19.56 19.03 -5.30
C ARG A 488 -18.85 17.74 -5.71
N LEU A 489 -17.52 17.76 -5.70
CA LEU A 489 -16.65 16.62 -5.97
C LEU A 489 -17.10 15.35 -5.23
N SER A 490 -17.45 15.49 -3.94
CA SER A 490 -17.96 14.40 -3.11
C SER A 490 -19.20 13.73 -3.69
N ILE A 491 -20.16 14.50 -4.23
CA ILE A 491 -21.40 13.98 -4.83
C ILE A 491 -21.09 13.22 -6.13
N ALA A 492 -20.25 13.81 -6.99
CA ALA A 492 -19.84 13.20 -8.25
C ALA A 492 -19.16 11.84 -8.04
N LEU A 493 -18.20 11.77 -7.10
CA LEU A 493 -17.47 10.54 -6.79
C LEU A 493 -18.35 9.52 -6.06
N LEU A 494 -19.17 9.95 -5.10
CA LEU A 494 -20.05 9.04 -4.37
C LEU A 494 -21.10 8.40 -5.30
N THR A 495 -21.53 9.11 -6.35
CA THR A 495 -22.41 8.56 -7.40
C THR A 495 -21.75 7.35 -8.10
N GLY A 496 -20.46 7.45 -8.42
CA GLY A 496 -19.70 6.33 -8.98
C GLY A 496 -19.53 5.18 -7.98
N ALA A 497 -19.17 5.51 -6.74
CA ALA A 497 -18.98 4.53 -5.66
C ALA A 497 -20.26 3.71 -5.40
N ILE A 498 -21.39 4.38 -5.23
CA ILE A 498 -22.69 3.72 -5.02
C ILE A 498 -23.12 2.94 -6.25
N GLY A 499 -22.85 3.43 -7.46
CA GLY A 499 -23.09 2.68 -8.70
C GLY A 499 -22.33 1.35 -8.74
N MET A 500 -21.08 1.32 -8.28
CA MET A 500 -20.30 0.08 -8.15
C MET A 500 -20.91 -0.89 -7.13
N VAL A 501 -21.41 -0.38 -6.01
CA VAL A 501 -22.08 -1.21 -4.99
C VAL A 501 -23.38 -1.79 -5.51
N LEU A 502 -24.26 -0.94 -6.08
CA LEU A 502 -25.57 -1.37 -6.60
C LEU A 502 -25.48 -2.34 -7.78
N SER A 503 -24.43 -2.22 -8.61
CA SER A 503 -24.19 -3.15 -9.71
C SER A 503 -23.51 -4.46 -9.29
N GLY A 504 -23.17 -4.61 -8.01
CA GLY A 504 -22.50 -5.79 -7.45
C GLY A 504 -21.04 -5.94 -7.90
N VAL A 505 -20.38 -4.83 -8.27
CA VAL A 505 -18.92 -4.78 -8.44
C VAL A 505 -18.27 -4.98 -7.07
N LEU A 506 -18.79 -4.28 -6.07
CA LEU A 506 -18.32 -4.30 -4.68
C LEU A 506 -19.51 -4.58 -3.75
N ARG A 507 -19.34 -5.41 -2.71
CA ARG A 507 -20.34 -5.53 -1.64
C ARG A 507 -20.25 -4.33 -0.71
N ILE A 508 -21.31 -4.01 0.01
CA ILE A 508 -21.30 -2.87 0.94
C ILE A 508 -20.27 -3.06 2.06
N ASP A 509 -20.11 -4.29 2.57
CA ASP A 509 -19.13 -4.59 3.62
C ASP A 509 -17.69 -4.37 3.09
N GLU A 510 -17.43 -4.81 1.87
CA GLU A 510 -16.13 -4.57 1.20
C GLU A 510 -15.88 -3.08 0.95
N ALA A 511 -16.93 -2.29 0.74
CA ALA A 511 -16.82 -0.83 0.62
C ALA A 511 -16.44 -0.19 1.96
N TYR A 512 -17.00 -0.66 3.08
CA TYR A 512 -16.61 -0.18 4.41
C TYR A 512 -15.19 -0.59 4.80
N ASP A 513 -14.79 -1.82 4.45
CA ASP A 513 -13.43 -2.32 4.69
C ASP A 513 -12.38 -1.60 3.83
N ALA A 514 -12.75 -1.14 2.64
CA ALA A 514 -11.87 -0.39 1.74
C ALA A 514 -11.52 1.01 2.24
N VAL A 515 -12.32 1.58 3.15
CA VAL A 515 -12.14 2.95 3.65
C VAL A 515 -11.06 2.96 4.73
N SER A 516 -10.00 3.76 4.51
CA SER A 516 -9.01 4.06 5.55
C SER A 516 -9.60 5.03 6.57
N TRP A 517 -10.24 4.47 7.61
CA TRP A 517 -10.82 5.26 8.69
C TRP A 517 -9.80 6.13 9.41
N LYS A 518 -8.55 5.68 9.55
CA LYS A 518 -7.45 6.50 10.08
C LYS A 518 -7.29 7.80 9.28
N THR A 519 -7.33 7.70 7.95
CA THR A 519 -7.24 8.87 7.05
C THR A 519 -8.47 9.76 7.23
N VAL A 520 -9.68 9.21 7.25
CA VAL A 520 -10.93 9.96 7.44
C VAL A 520 -10.90 10.79 8.73
N PHE A 521 -10.57 10.15 9.86
CA PHE A 521 -10.51 10.82 11.16
C PHE A 521 -9.38 11.85 11.24
N LEU A 522 -8.22 11.55 10.66
CA LEU A 522 -7.10 12.50 10.59
C LEU A 522 -7.51 13.80 9.88
N LEU A 523 -8.17 13.68 8.72
CA LEU A 523 -8.59 14.82 7.92
C LEU A 523 -9.65 15.65 8.64
N ALA A 524 -10.73 14.98 9.07
CA ALA A 524 -11.86 15.63 9.72
C ALA A 524 -11.45 16.37 11.00
N SER A 525 -10.53 15.79 11.77
CA SER A 525 -10.12 16.33 13.09
C SER A 525 -9.11 17.48 12.99
N LEU A 526 -8.43 17.67 11.85
CA LEU A 526 -7.47 18.77 11.69
C LEU A 526 -8.04 20.02 11.04
N ILE A 527 -9.20 19.95 10.38
CA ILE A 527 -9.88 21.14 9.84
C ILE A 527 -10.17 22.18 10.96
N PRO A 528 -10.65 21.80 12.16
CA PRO A 528 -10.84 22.74 13.26
C PRO A 528 -9.57 23.41 13.77
N LEU A 529 -8.42 22.75 13.66
CA LEU A 529 -7.13 23.38 13.98
C LEU A 529 -6.84 24.54 13.01
N GLY A 530 -7.13 24.36 11.72
CA GLY A 530 -7.07 25.44 10.73
C GLY A 530 -7.99 26.61 11.11
N MET A 531 -9.23 26.32 11.52
CA MET A 531 -10.17 27.36 11.98
C MET A 531 -9.64 28.12 13.20
N ALA A 532 -9.05 27.43 14.19
CA ALA A 532 -8.47 28.07 15.36
C ALA A 532 -7.31 29.02 14.99
N VAL A 533 -6.45 28.60 14.06
CA VAL A 533 -5.31 29.39 13.58
C VAL A 533 -5.75 30.67 12.87
N GLU A 534 -6.83 30.60 12.09
CA GLU A 534 -7.40 31.76 11.38
C GLU A 534 -8.18 32.68 12.33
N GLN A 535 -9.12 32.16 13.12
CA GLN A 535 -10.02 32.97 13.98
C GLN A 535 -9.28 33.75 15.08
N THR A 536 -8.15 33.22 15.56
CA THR A 536 -7.34 33.88 16.59
C THR A 536 -6.35 34.90 16.03
N GLY A 537 -6.23 35.01 14.70
CA GLY A 537 -5.20 35.86 14.06
C GLY A 537 -3.78 35.30 14.14
N THR A 538 -3.61 34.07 14.65
CA THR A 538 -2.31 33.39 14.73
C THR A 538 -1.65 33.30 13.35
N ALA A 539 -2.43 32.98 12.31
CA ALA A 539 -1.92 32.87 10.94
C ALA A 539 -1.27 34.17 10.44
N LYS A 540 -1.92 35.31 10.70
CA LYS A 540 -1.44 36.65 10.35
C LYS A 540 -0.18 37.00 11.15
N TRP A 541 -0.16 36.71 12.45
CA TRP A 541 1.01 36.95 13.28
C TRP A 541 2.23 36.15 12.80
N ILE A 542 2.08 34.86 12.49
CA ILE A 542 3.21 34.05 11.97
C ILE A 542 3.70 34.63 10.63
N ALA A 543 2.80 35.10 9.77
CA ALA A 543 3.18 35.74 8.51
C ALA A 543 3.99 37.04 8.75
N GLU A 544 3.55 37.92 9.66
CA GLU A 544 4.26 39.15 10.02
C GLU A 544 5.67 38.85 10.57
N GLN A 545 5.80 37.87 11.46
CA GLN A 545 7.12 37.43 11.97
C GLN A 545 8.01 36.87 10.86
N THR A 546 7.42 36.12 9.93
CA THR A 546 8.16 35.57 8.78
C THR A 546 8.65 36.69 7.86
N LEU A 547 7.84 37.73 7.61
CA LEU A 547 8.23 38.89 6.80
C LEU A 547 9.43 39.65 7.38
N LEU A 548 9.51 39.77 8.71
CA LEU A 548 10.64 40.41 9.39
C LEU A 548 11.97 39.70 9.12
N VAL A 549 11.94 38.36 8.98
CA VAL A 549 13.12 37.53 8.71
C VAL A 549 13.44 37.46 7.22
N VAL A 550 12.41 37.41 6.37
CA VAL A 550 12.55 37.21 4.93
C VAL A 550 12.87 38.52 4.18
N GLY A 551 12.45 39.69 4.66
CA GLY A 551 12.77 40.99 4.04
C GLY A 551 12.29 41.12 2.58
N ASP A 552 13.00 41.92 1.76
CA ASP A 552 12.69 42.18 0.33
C ASP A 552 13.08 41.03 -0.62
N MET A 553 13.02 39.77 -0.17
CA MET A 553 13.34 38.65 -1.06
C MET A 553 12.30 38.49 -2.19
N PRO A 554 12.73 38.08 -3.40
CA PRO A 554 11.80 37.82 -4.48
C PRO A 554 10.76 36.75 -4.10
N ILE A 555 9.51 36.95 -4.52
CA ILE A 555 8.36 36.06 -4.20
C ILE A 555 8.68 34.58 -4.49
N TRP A 556 9.35 34.28 -5.61
CA TRP A 556 9.70 32.91 -5.98
C TRP A 556 10.67 32.24 -4.97
N VAL A 557 11.52 33.02 -4.28
CA VAL A 557 12.42 32.52 -3.24
C VAL A 557 11.61 32.14 -2.00
N VAL A 558 10.64 32.97 -1.62
CA VAL A 558 9.74 32.69 -0.49
C VAL A 558 8.89 31.45 -0.78
N GLN A 559 8.36 31.34 -2.00
CA GLN A 559 7.63 30.16 -2.45
C GLN A 559 8.50 28.90 -2.45
N ALA A 560 9.74 28.99 -2.94
CA ALA A 560 10.69 27.87 -2.92
C ALA A 560 11.07 27.46 -1.49
N ALA A 561 11.28 28.42 -0.59
CA ALA A 561 11.51 28.16 0.83
C ALA A 561 10.31 27.44 1.45
N MET A 562 9.08 27.85 1.11
CA MET A 562 7.86 27.18 1.58
C MET A 562 7.75 25.75 1.02
N ALA A 563 8.11 25.52 -0.24
CA ALA A 563 8.13 24.19 -0.83
C ALA A 563 9.17 23.26 -0.16
N VAL A 564 10.35 23.80 0.18
CA VAL A 564 11.38 23.09 0.94
C VAL A 564 10.90 22.78 2.35
N LEU A 565 10.27 23.75 3.02
CA LEU A 565 9.69 23.56 4.35
C LEU A 565 8.63 22.46 4.34
N ALA A 566 7.69 22.50 3.38
CA ALA A 566 6.67 21.48 3.18
C ALA A 566 7.27 20.09 2.92
N THR A 567 8.33 20.02 2.11
CA THR A 567 9.10 18.79 1.87
C THR A 567 9.72 18.28 3.17
N PHE A 568 10.31 19.16 3.99
CA PHE A 568 10.92 18.76 5.26
C PHE A 568 9.88 18.21 6.25
N PHE A 569 8.75 18.90 6.41
CA PHE A 569 7.70 18.46 7.32
C PHE A 569 7.13 17.08 6.92
N THR A 570 6.92 16.81 5.62
CA THR A 570 6.43 15.48 5.15
C THR A 570 7.43 14.33 5.35
N LEU A 571 8.70 14.61 5.66
CA LEU A 571 9.66 13.57 6.07
C LEU A 571 9.45 13.12 7.52
N VAL A 572 8.81 13.96 8.32
CA VAL A 572 8.71 13.84 9.77
C VAL A 572 7.27 13.58 10.22
N MET A 573 6.28 14.02 9.45
CA MET A 573 4.86 13.85 9.71
C MET A 573 4.12 13.25 8.52
N SER A 574 2.83 12.95 8.67
CA SER A 574 2.00 12.52 7.53
C SER A 574 1.81 13.65 6.52
N ASN A 575 1.74 13.31 5.22
CA ASN A 575 1.51 14.30 4.16
C ASN A 575 0.28 15.17 4.45
N VAL A 576 -0.80 14.54 4.92
CA VAL A 576 -2.05 15.22 5.30
C VAL A 576 -1.84 16.22 6.43
N GLY A 577 -1.19 15.78 7.52
CA GLY A 577 -0.91 16.67 8.65
C GLY A 577 -0.05 17.86 8.24
N ALA A 578 0.95 17.64 7.38
CA ALA A 578 1.79 18.70 6.84
C ALA A 578 0.98 19.71 6.03
N THR A 579 0.09 19.24 5.15
CA THR A 579 -0.75 20.12 4.33
C THR A 579 -1.68 20.97 5.18
N VAL A 580 -2.38 20.36 6.15
CA VAL A 580 -3.34 21.10 6.98
C VAL A 580 -2.67 22.20 7.80
N LEU A 581 -1.45 21.95 8.28
CA LEU A 581 -0.70 22.95 9.05
C LEU A 581 -0.12 24.05 8.16
N LEU A 582 0.49 23.67 7.03
CA LEU A 582 1.30 24.60 6.23
C LEU A 582 0.50 25.40 5.21
N VAL A 583 -0.69 24.96 4.79
CA VAL A 583 -1.50 25.70 3.81
C VAL A 583 -1.98 27.05 4.37
N PRO A 584 -2.64 27.13 5.55
CA PRO A 584 -3.05 28.41 6.13
C PRO A 584 -1.86 29.37 6.33
N LEU A 585 -0.73 28.81 6.77
CA LEU A 585 0.51 29.55 6.93
C LEU A 585 1.01 30.13 5.59
N ALA A 586 1.03 29.32 4.53
CA ALA A 586 1.48 29.75 3.21
C ALA A 586 0.57 30.82 2.60
N VAL A 587 -0.74 30.72 2.82
CA VAL A 587 -1.73 31.72 2.40
C VAL A 587 -1.44 33.06 3.05
N ASN A 588 -1.25 33.09 4.37
CA ASN A 588 -0.99 34.34 5.09
C ASN A 588 0.38 34.94 4.75
N ILE A 589 1.42 34.11 4.58
CA ILE A 589 2.74 34.58 4.10
C ILE A 589 2.60 35.21 2.71
N ALA A 590 1.86 34.56 1.80
CA ALA A 590 1.66 35.07 0.43
C ALA A 590 1.00 36.44 0.43
N ILE A 591 -0.06 36.63 1.22
CA ILE A 591 -0.72 37.93 1.38
C ILE A 591 0.28 38.97 1.91
N GLY A 592 1.06 38.59 2.92
CA GLY A 592 2.08 39.45 3.51
C GLY A 592 3.15 39.95 2.53
N VAL A 593 3.58 39.11 1.57
CA VAL A 593 4.53 39.48 0.52
C VAL A 593 3.88 40.01 -0.76
N GLY A 594 2.56 40.19 -0.78
CA GLY A 594 1.81 40.63 -1.97
C GLY A 594 1.77 39.61 -3.12
N ALA A 595 1.92 38.31 -2.81
CA ALA A 595 1.84 37.21 -3.76
C ALA A 595 0.44 36.59 -3.83
N ASN A 596 0.20 35.74 -4.83
CA ASN A 596 -1.06 35.01 -4.96
C ASN A 596 -1.18 33.91 -3.88
N PRO A 597 -2.11 34.01 -2.92
CA PRO A 597 -2.25 33.02 -1.85
C PRO A 597 -2.69 31.63 -2.33
N ALA A 598 -3.50 31.55 -3.38
CA ALA A 598 -3.93 30.26 -3.93
C ALA A 598 -2.74 29.48 -4.53
N LEU A 599 -1.76 30.19 -5.10
CA LEU A 599 -0.55 29.59 -5.66
C LEU A 599 0.37 29.05 -4.56
N PHE A 600 0.50 29.76 -3.44
CA PHE A 600 1.27 29.32 -2.27
C PHE A 600 0.62 28.10 -1.61
N ALA A 601 -0.70 28.11 -1.46
CA ALA A 601 -1.47 26.96 -0.99
C ALA A 601 -1.26 25.72 -1.88
N LEU A 602 -1.35 25.89 -3.21
CA LEU A 602 -1.07 24.83 -4.19
C LEU A 602 0.38 24.33 -4.12
N THR A 603 1.33 25.24 -3.95
CA THR A 603 2.76 24.90 -3.79
C THR A 603 2.97 23.96 -2.61
N VAL A 604 2.38 24.28 -1.45
CA VAL A 604 2.45 23.42 -0.26
C VAL A 604 1.77 22.07 -0.50
N ALA A 605 0.56 22.05 -1.07
CA ALA A 605 -0.15 20.80 -1.30
C ALA A 605 0.59 19.85 -2.27
N ILE A 606 1.29 20.39 -3.27
CA ILE A 606 2.17 19.61 -4.15
C ILE A 606 3.44 19.18 -3.40
N ALA A 607 4.13 20.12 -2.73
CA ALA A 607 5.40 19.85 -2.05
C ALA A 607 5.28 18.87 -0.87
N THR A 608 4.14 18.81 -0.19
CA THR A 608 3.87 17.80 0.85
C THR A 608 3.78 16.38 0.30
N SER A 609 3.65 16.19 -1.02
CA SER A 609 3.74 14.89 -1.69
C SER A 609 5.19 14.46 -2.00
N ASN A 610 6.18 15.33 -1.75
CA ASN A 610 7.61 15.08 -1.99
C ASN A 610 8.25 14.20 -0.89
N SER A 611 7.74 12.97 -0.74
CA SER A 611 8.17 12.04 0.33
C SER A 611 8.97 10.87 -0.26
N PHE A 612 10.12 11.16 -0.87
CA PHE A 612 10.97 10.16 -1.54
C PHE A 612 12.22 9.74 -0.76
N LEU A 613 12.68 10.59 0.18
CA LEU A 613 13.96 10.39 0.89
C LEU A 613 13.93 9.23 1.89
N ILE A 614 12.80 9.01 2.55
CA ILE A 614 12.63 8.04 3.64
C ILE A 614 11.32 7.26 3.37
N PRO A 615 11.25 5.96 3.69
CA PRO A 615 10.05 5.16 3.48
C PRO A 615 8.93 5.41 4.51
N THR A 616 8.65 6.68 4.83
CA THR A 616 7.50 7.09 5.67
C THR A 616 6.20 7.10 4.87
N HIS A 617 6.26 7.44 3.58
CA HIS A 617 5.10 7.35 2.69
C HIS A 617 4.66 5.89 2.53
N GLN A 618 3.36 5.63 2.67
CA GLN A 618 2.78 4.28 2.64
C GLN A 618 3.17 3.47 1.38
N VAL A 619 3.30 4.11 0.21
CA VAL A 619 3.81 3.46 -1.02
C VAL A 619 5.26 2.99 -0.87
N ASN A 620 6.13 3.82 -0.29
CA ASN A 620 7.54 3.48 -0.12
C ASN A 620 7.72 2.37 0.91
N ALA A 621 6.95 2.41 2.01
CA ALA A 621 6.88 1.35 3.01
C ALA A 621 6.43 0.01 2.37
N LEU A 622 5.39 0.06 1.52
CA LEU A 622 4.84 -1.11 0.85
C LEU A 622 5.85 -1.80 -0.08
N ILE A 623 6.67 -1.04 -0.81
CA ILE A 623 7.67 -1.61 -1.73
C ILE A 623 8.99 -1.97 -1.02
N MET A 624 9.22 -1.48 0.21
CA MET A 624 10.47 -1.68 0.94
C MET A 624 10.76 -3.17 1.19
N GLY A 625 9.80 -3.91 1.71
CA GLY A 625 9.93 -5.34 1.99
C GLY A 625 10.13 -6.17 0.70
N PRO A 626 9.17 -6.16 -0.24
CA PRO A 626 9.27 -6.94 -1.48
C PRO A 626 10.44 -6.55 -2.39
N GLY A 627 10.89 -5.30 -2.34
CA GLY A 627 12.07 -4.82 -3.08
C GLY A 627 13.39 -5.09 -2.38
N GLY A 628 13.36 -5.50 -1.10
CA GLY A 628 14.56 -5.65 -0.28
C GLY A 628 15.34 -4.34 -0.13
N TYR A 629 14.65 -3.20 -0.05
CA TYR A 629 15.25 -1.87 0.07
C TYR A 629 15.57 -1.53 1.52
N ARG A 630 16.59 -0.71 1.70
CA ARG A 630 16.95 -0.08 2.98
C ARG A 630 16.82 1.43 2.87
N VAL A 631 16.78 2.12 4.01
CA VAL A 631 16.73 3.59 4.07
C VAL A 631 17.81 4.26 3.20
N PRO A 632 19.08 3.79 3.15
CA PRO A 632 20.09 4.38 2.27
C PRO A 632 19.76 4.29 0.78
N ASP A 633 19.02 3.27 0.34
CA ASP A 633 18.60 3.13 -1.06
C ASP A 633 17.58 4.21 -1.41
N PHE A 634 16.63 4.49 -0.51
CA PHE A 634 15.68 5.60 -0.64
C PHE A 634 16.38 6.95 -0.58
N MET A 635 17.34 7.16 0.32
CA MET A 635 18.08 8.43 0.37
C MET A 635 18.84 8.69 -0.94
N ARG A 636 19.44 7.66 -1.54
CA ARG A 636 20.19 7.76 -2.79
C ARG A 636 19.27 8.11 -3.96
N ALA A 637 18.17 7.37 -4.11
CA ALA A 637 17.25 7.56 -5.23
C ALA A 637 16.32 8.76 -5.04
N GLY A 638 15.78 8.87 -3.83
CA GLY A 638 14.90 9.92 -3.38
C GLY A 638 15.57 11.27 -3.29
N GLY A 639 16.83 11.36 -2.88
CA GLY A 639 17.52 12.66 -2.77
C GLY A 639 17.56 13.43 -4.09
N ILE A 640 17.96 12.76 -5.18
CA ILE A 640 17.96 13.37 -6.52
C ILE A 640 16.52 13.67 -6.96
N MET A 641 15.60 12.73 -6.76
CA MET A 641 14.20 12.93 -7.14
C MET A 641 13.54 14.09 -6.40
N THR A 642 13.83 14.28 -5.11
CA THR A 642 13.32 15.37 -4.27
C THR A 642 13.79 16.72 -4.76
N VAL A 643 15.06 16.84 -5.19
CA VAL A 643 15.57 18.08 -5.79
C VAL A 643 14.91 18.34 -7.15
N LEU A 644 14.82 17.32 -8.01
CA LEU A 644 14.14 17.43 -9.30
C LEU A 644 12.67 17.82 -9.12
N PHE A 645 11.99 17.22 -8.15
CA PHE A 645 10.60 17.52 -7.81
C PHE A 645 10.43 18.99 -7.46
N LEU A 646 11.27 19.53 -6.57
CA LEU A 646 11.20 20.93 -6.15
C LEU A 646 11.47 21.89 -7.32
N ILE A 647 12.52 21.64 -8.10
CA ILE A 647 12.87 22.48 -9.25
C ILE A 647 11.72 22.49 -10.25
N VAL A 648 11.21 21.32 -10.65
CA VAL A 648 10.16 21.21 -11.67
C VAL A 648 8.83 21.78 -11.15
N SER A 649 8.42 21.43 -9.93
CA SER A 649 7.15 21.92 -9.37
C SER A 649 7.14 23.44 -9.25
N VAL A 650 8.15 24.05 -8.60
CA VAL A 650 8.22 25.50 -8.42
C VAL A 650 8.37 26.22 -9.77
N SER A 651 9.18 25.70 -10.69
CA SER A 651 9.36 26.34 -12.01
C SER A 651 8.08 26.30 -12.83
N VAL A 652 7.41 25.15 -12.92
CA VAL A 652 6.17 25.02 -13.71
C VAL A 652 5.04 25.85 -13.08
N LEU A 653 4.96 25.89 -11.75
CA LEU A 653 4.00 26.76 -11.05
C LEU A 653 4.20 28.23 -11.40
N ASN A 654 5.44 28.75 -11.32
CA ASN A 654 5.74 30.15 -11.64
C ASN A 654 5.63 30.50 -13.14
N LEU A 655 5.72 29.51 -14.03
CA LEU A 655 5.63 29.73 -15.48
C LEU A 655 4.19 29.76 -15.99
N LEU A 656 3.28 29.05 -15.31
CA LEU A 656 1.90 28.85 -15.77
C LEU A 656 0.86 29.64 -14.97
N TYR A 657 1.17 29.98 -13.72
CA TYR A 657 0.32 30.73 -12.80
C TYR A 657 1.06 31.97 -12.32
#